data_AF-A0A0Q9F233-F1
#
_entry.id   AF-A0A0Q9F233-F1
#
_cell.length_a   1.000
_cell.length_b   1.000
_cell.length_c   1.000
_cell.angle_alpha   90.00
_cell.angle_beta   90.00
_cell.angle_gamma   90.00
#
_symmetry.space_group_name_H-M   'P 1'
#
loop_
_entity.id
_entity.type
_entity.pdbx_description
1 polymer ?
#
loop_
_entity_poly.entity_id
_entity_poly.type
_entity_poly.pdbx_seq_one_letter_code
_entity_poly.pdbx_strand_id
1 'polypeptide(L)'
;MRARLAHATLPLLALITGAVSAQSITAEAEYQKKIQAASTITAASVGFFGNRTTDSTGKTEFVNVDIDVPGNSDLPVQLGRRLSIDWLYLPEQLGGFGNWDVEVPYIQTTVSSNMGWSIDNPSSPNRYKRCSFPGLPYVEGLLVNPEEVSQGYRLHVPGMGDEPMLVDNTTNIDPTNGASHPWVLKSMGRLGCLPTVKNGYPGEGFYLLATDGVKYYFDYPVERTALTVRKGPKGIPGYNMARKNIYLLASRVEDRFGNYVDYTYTNGQLTGISANDGRQISVQYGANSVTATSHGRTWTYALQNGHLTTVTNPDGSTWQYSPYGFGGIYNEPQSDSLGLSYFDPGNMCLTESDRGRYAGEFPFTVKHPSGANATFQFDGHRFYRSRVPYLCFIDFFDHEVKVSGGTIDFTASVLWTKVYEMSMAGISWAATLQGVDNYEAQGTTEDFISVSGYARIGTPNYFDVYSLKSLVVSGPGTATATTSYTYGEESYPYCGIYDHQTGLPSGVGCNQDPCADGSCDGVGRLTTITLPTGTVVKKRFGVIFEKNEGELLSEQVFSSSGTQMQRADYAYVQDEEMGQQPFPDEAGFGFHDRMESKLRPLVSTVLQRDGVTYSNIVDSFDQFARPVSVTRSSNINYGYSRSDVTTYHDNLSKWVLGQVASVTTAGLVPTQTDYDSATALPIRNYAFGNLVQTVTYNPDGTVATVKDSNNHITMMSDWKRGVPRTVQYPATPEAPGGSTETAVVNDAGWVTSASDENGYATAYGYDSMGRVSTVTYPTDDSVLWNSTTSSFVQVNQTEMGVPAGHWRQIVLQGNYEKVTLFDALLRPVLQYERDIASNDQTYKITINGYDQEGRQTFASYPRNPYADGNWAINTGIYTSYDALGRVIKVEQDSELGARLATTTTYQLGGDITVTNPRGKATRTRYAAWDKPSTDYPIEVFHPEGAFTQIVRDALLRPVQTRRTEVAP
;
A
#
# COMPACT_ATOMS: atom_id res chain seq x y z
N MET A 1 -1.88 -48.59 52.31
CA MET A 1 -1.07 -49.72 52.83
C MET A 1 0.40 -49.32 52.71
N ARG A 2 1.18 -49.58 53.77
CA ARG A 2 2.65 -49.47 53.97
C ARG A 2 3.51 -49.68 52.70
N ALA A 3 4.73 -49.19 52.51
CA ALA A 3 5.68 -48.39 53.30
C ALA A 3 6.87 -47.96 52.39
N ARG A 4 7.66 -47.02 52.92
CA ARG A 4 8.91 -46.40 52.44
C ARG A 4 10.04 -47.38 52.08
N LEU A 5 10.94 -47.01 51.15
CA LEU A 5 12.37 -46.74 51.45
C LEU A 5 13.12 -46.16 50.23
N ALA A 6 13.93 -45.14 50.52
CA ALA A 6 14.70 -44.29 49.61
C ALA A 6 15.96 -44.97 49.06
N HIS A 7 16.51 -44.45 47.95
CA HIS A 7 17.92 -44.04 47.78
C HIS A 7 18.00 -43.03 46.62
N ALA A 8 18.66 -41.90 46.88
CA ALA A 8 18.93 -40.81 45.94
C ALA A 8 20.20 -41.12 45.11
N THR A 9 20.23 -40.71 43.83
CA THR A 9 21.13 -39.66 43.28
C THR A 9 21.11 -39.62 41.73
N LEU A 10 21.06 -38.38 41.20
CA LEU A 10 21.36 -37.90 39.82
C LEU A 10 20.40 -38.25 38.65
N PRO A 11 19.57 -37.28 38.18
CA PRO A 11 19.08 -37.29 36.80
C PRO A 11 20.15 -36.70 35.87
N LEU A 12 20.59 -37.51 34.91
CA LEU A 12 21.35 -37.08 33.75
C LEU A 12 20.44 -36.18 32.90
N LEU A 13 20.85 -34.92 32.74
CA LEU A 13 20.22 -33.93 31.87
C LEU A 13 20.33 -34.44 30.43
N ALA A 14 19.24 -34.94 29.85
CA ALA A 14 19.16 -35.20 28.41
C ALA A 14 18.99 -33.85 27.69
N LEU A 15 20.13 -33.27 27.30
CA LEU A 15 20.20 -32.23 26.28
C LEU A 15 19.71 -32.84 24.97
N ILE A 16 18.45 -32.58 24.61
CA ILE A 16 18.00 -32.68 23.23
C ILE A 16 18.57 -31.43 22.54
N THR A 17 19.78 -31.55 22.00
CA THR A 17 20.28 -30.62 21.01
C THR A 17 19.50 -30.85 19.72
N GLY A 18 18.45 -30.06 19.51
CA GLY A 18 17.93 -29.87 18.16
C GLY A 18 19.06 -29.29 17.32
N ALA A 19 19.55 -30.05 16.34
CA ALA A 19 20.52 -29.54 15.39
C ALA A 19 19.84 -28.41 14.59
N VAL A 20 20.21 -27.17 14.89
CA VAL A 20 19.89 -26.02 14.04
C VAL A 20 20.77 -26.15 12.81
N SER A 21 20.19 -26.63 11.71
CA SER A 21 20.83 -26.53 10.39
C SER A 21 20.79 -25.07 9.99
N ALA A 22 21.96 -24.47 9.75
CA ALA A 22 22.04 -23.12 9.21
C ALA A 22 21.45 -23.11 7.79
N GLN A 23 20.34 -22.40 7.61
CA GLN A 23 19.77 -22.11 6.29
C GLN A 23 20.64 -21.05 5.62
N SER A 24 21.23 -21.39 4.47
CA SER A 24 21.94 -20.45 3.62
C SER A 24 20.99 -19.86 2.57
N ILE A 25 21.30 -18.65 2.11
CA ILE A 25 20.66 -18.00 0.96
C ILE A 25 21.70 -17.65 -0.11
N THR A 26 21.33 -17.75 -1.37
CA THR A 26 22.18 -17.38 -2.51
C THR A 26 22.20 -15.86 -2.74
N ALA A 27 23.23 -15.35 -3.41
CA ALA A 27 23.29 -13.95 -3.81
C ALA A 27 22.13 -13.60 -4.76
N GLU A 28 21.82 -14.49 -5.71
CA GLU A 28 20.65 -14.42 -6.60
C GLU A 28 19.33 -14.17 -5.85
N ALA A 29 19.05 -14.93 -4.79
CA ALA A 29 17.83 -14.77 -3.99
C ALA A 29 17.75 -13.40 -3.26
N GLU A 30 18.90 -12.83 -2.89
CA GLU A 30 18.97 -11.47 -2.34
C GLU A 30 18.75 -10.40 -3.41
N TYR A 31 19.22 -10.63 -4.64
CA TYR A 31 18.85 -9.78 -5.78
C TYR A 31 17.36 -9.88 -6.12
N GLN A 32 16.72 -11.03 -5.89
CA GLN A 32 15.27 -11.16 -6.10
C GLN A 32 14.44 -10.30 -5.16
N LYS A 33 14.79 -10.26 -3.88
CA LYS A 33 14.15 -9.33 -2.93
C LYS A 33 14.29 -7.87 -3.35
N LYS A 34 15.33 -7.56 -4.11
CA LYS A 34 15.57 -6.20 -4.60
C LYS A 34 14.63 -5.82 -5.71
N ILE A 35 14.53 -6.63 -6.77
CA ILE A 35 13.66 -6.29 -7.92
C ILE A 35 12.19 -6.21 -7.46
N GLN A 36 11.79 -7.05 -6.50
CA GLN A 36 10.47 -7.01 -5.85
C GLN A 36 10.22 -5.79 -4.96
N ALA A 37 11.28 -5.18 -4.47
CA ALA A 37 11.20 -3.95 -3.71
C ALA A 37 11.37 -2.72 -4.63
N ALA A 38 12.04 -2.85 -5.78
CA ALA A 38 12.07 -1.85 -6.85
C ALA A 38 10.70 -1.73 -7.53
N SER A 39 9.92 -2.81 -7.55
CA SER A 39 8.50 -2.79 -7.92
C SER A 39 7.59 -2.20 -6.83
N THR A 40 8.13 -1.30 -6.00
CA THR A 40 7.52 -0.79 -4.77
C THR A 40 6.07 -0.36 -4.96
N ILE A 41 5.29 -0.67 -3.93
CA ILE A 41 3.86 -0.38 -3.85
C ILE A 41 3.69 1.14 -3.67
N THR A 42 3.51 1.88 -4.77
CA THR A 42 2.96 3.24 -4.71
C THR A 42 1.59 3.13 -4.04
N ALA A 43 1.36 3.91 -2.98
CA ALA A 43 0.21 3.84 -2.06
C ALA A 43 -1.10 3.38 -2.70
N ALA A 44 -1.32 2.06 -2.76
CA ALA A 44 -2.62 1.48 -3.07
C ALA A 44 -3.52 1.74 -1.85
N SER A 45 -4.74 2.22 -2.10
CA SER A 45 -5.73 2.41 -1.04
C SER A 45 -5.85 1.12 -0.21
N VAL A 46 -5.66 1.23 1.11
CA VAL A 46 -5.78 0.09 2.03
C VAL A 46 -7.17 -0.53 1.87
N GLY A 47 -7.24 -1.82 1.54
CA GLY A 47 -8.50 -2.54 1.41
C GLY A 47 -9.21 -2.73 2.76
N PHE A 48 -10.50 -3.08 2.74
CA PHE A 48 -11.32 -3.35 3.95
C PHE A 48 -10.68 -4.37 4.92
N PHE A 49 -9.78 -5.22 4.43
CA PHE A 49 -9.06 -6.24 5.21
C PHE A 49 -7.60 -5.86 5.54
N GLY A 50 -7.20 -4.61 5.32
CA GLY A 50 -5.84 -4.12 5.54
C GLY A 50 -4.87 -4.42 4.38
N ASN A 51 -5.28 -5.14 3.34
CA ASN A 51 -4.39 -5.52 2.25
C ASN A 51 -4.08 -4.36 1.30
N ARG A 52 -2.85 -4.35 0.78
CA ARG A 52 -2.38 -3.55 -0.36
C ARG A 52 -1.71 -4.51 -1.32
N THR A 53 -2.25 -4.63 -2.53
CA THR A 53 -1.75 -5.54 -3.56
C THR A 53 -1.29 -4.73 -4.76
N THR A 54 -0.08 -4.99 -5.24
CA THR A 54 0.38 -4.40 -6.50
C THR A 54 -0.28 -5.09 -7.68
N ASP A 55 -0.87 -4.33 -8.59
CA ASP A 55 -1.40 -4.90 -9.82
C ASP A 55 -0.28 -5.42 -10.73
N SER A 56 0.94 -4.88 -10.62
CA SER A 56 2.06 -5.25 -11.48
C SER A 56 2.60 -6.66 -11.19
N THR A 57 2.63 -7.07 -9.92
CA THR A 57 3.23 -8.35 -9.51
C THR A 57 2.32 -9.23 -8.67
N GLY A 58 1.20 -8.72 -8.15
CA GLY A 58 0.39 -9.42 -7.16
C GLY A 58 0.99 -9.44 -5.75
N LYS A 59 2.17 -8.86 -5.54
CA LYS A 59 2.78 -8.73 -4.21
C LYS A 59 1.82 -8.02 -3.28
N THR A 60 1.58 -8.60 -2.12
CA THR A 60 0.60 -8.12 -1.15
C THR A 60 1.25 -7.86 0.21
N GLU A 61 0.92 -6.74 0.82
CA GLU A 61 1.18 -6.49 2.24
C GLU A 61 -0.13 -6.20 2.96
N PHE A 62 -0.19 -6.47 4.26
CA PHE A 62 -1.29 -6.10 5.13
C PHE A 62 -0.83 -5.01 6.07
N VAL A 63 -1.53 -3.88 6.10
CA VAL A 63 -1.24 -2.74 6.98
C VAL A 63 -2.53 -2.32 7.68
N ASN A 64 -2.48 -2.25 9.00
CA ASN A 64 -3.59 -1.80 9.83
C ASN A 64 -3.10 -0.72 10.80
N VAL A 65 -3.80 0.41 10.86
CA VAL A 65 -3.65 1.40 11.94
C VAL A 65 -4.70 1.07 13.00
N ASP A 66 -4.26 0.61 14.16
CA ASP A 66 -5.17 0.18 15.23
C ASP A 66 -5.49 1.32 16.22
N ILE A 67 -4.53 2.23 16.44
CA ILE A 67 -4.68 3.41 17.30
C ILE A 67 -4.26 4.64 16.51
N ASP A 68 -5.13 5.66 16.49
CA ASP A 68 -4.84 6.99 15.99
C ASP A 68 -5.35 8.03 17.00
N VAL A 69 -4.47 8.95 17.41
CA VAL A 69 -4.79 9.99 18.40
C VAL A 69 -4.71 11.37 17.73
N PRO A 70 -5.86 12.04 17.52
CA PRO A 70 -5.93 13.38 16.91
C PRO A 70 -5.10 14.40 17.70
N GLY A 71 -4.40 15.31 17.03
CA GLY A 71 -3.48 16.29 17.63
C GLY A 71 -3.64 17.70 17.10
N ASN A 72 -2.95 18.66 17.73
CA ASN A 72 -2.93 20.05 17.25
C ASN A 72 -2.01 20.25 16.04
N SER A 73 -1.07 19.33 15.82
CA SER A 73 -0.22 19.29 14.64
C SER A 73 -0.55 18.08 13.77
N ASP A 74 -0.14 18.16 12.50
CA ASP A 74 -0.33 17.10 11.51
C ASP A 74 0.56 15.86 11.76
N LEU A 75 1.42 15.90 12.79
CA LEU A 75 2.29 14.77 13.13
C LEU A 75 1.46 13.60 13.68
N PRO A 76 1.55 12.39 13.09
CA PRO A 76 0.77 11.24 13.51
C PRO A 76 1.25 10.69 14.86
N VAL A 77 0.29 10.41 15.76
CA VAL A 77 0.51 9.57 16.95
C VAL A 77 -0.33 8.32 16.74
N GLN A 78 0.27 7.39 15.99
CA GLN A 78 -0.40 6.19 15.49
C GLN A 78 0.36 4.93 15.88
N LEU A 79 -0.38 3.88 16.21
CA LEU A 79 0.15 2.52 16.31
C LEU A 79 -0.47 1.68 15.21
N GLY A 80 0.38 1.23 14.29
CA GLY A 80 0.02 0.30 13.25
C GLY A 80 0.86 -0.97 13.26
N ARG A 81 0.45 -1.90 12.41
CA ARG A 81 1.15 -3.16 12.18
C ARG A 81 1.15 -3.51 10.71
N ARG A 82 2.23 -4.16 10.28
CA ARG A 82 2.46 -4.56 8.89
C ARG A 82 2.88 -6.02 8.78
N LEU A 83 2.34 -6.71 7.78
CA LEU A 83 2.77 -8.04 7.35
C LEU A 83 3.00 -8.02 5.85
N SER A 84 4.24 -8.19 5.43
CA SER A 84 4.55 -8.39 4.01
C SER A 84 4.42 -9.87 3.66
N ILE A 85 3.68 -10.18 2.59
CA ILE A 85 3.65 -11.53 2.03
C ILE A 85 4.84 -11.67 1.09
N ASP A 86 5.79 -12.50 1.50
CA ASP A 86 7.05 -12.71 0.79
C ASP A 86 7.40 -14.21 0.77
N TRP A 87 8.17 -14.62 -0.23
CA TRP A 87 8.60 -15.99 -0.44
C TRP A 87 9.65 -16.45 0.58
N LEU A 88 10.46 -15.50 1.03
CA LEU A 88 11.36 -15.66 2.17
C LEU A 88 10.74 -15.00 3.38
N TYR A 89 9.78 -15.68 4.02
CA TYR A 89 9.47 -15.34 5.40
C TYR A 89 10.76 -15.56 6.21
N LEU A 90 11.44 -14.47 6.60
CA LEU A 90 12.59 -14.55 7.49
C LEU A 90 12.09 -14.61 8.93
N PRO A 91 12.71 -15.41 9.82
CA PRO A 91 12.28 -15.53 11.21
C PRO A 91 12.31 -14.20 12.00
N GLU A 92 12.96 -13.15 11.51
CA GLU A 92 13.14 -11.88 12.22
C GLU A 92 13.12 -10.67 11.26
N GLN A 93 11.92 -10.27 10.80
CA GLN A 93 11.66 -8.89 10.37
C GLN A 93 11.73 -7.93 11.59
N LEU A 94 11.36 -6.65 11.45
CA LEU A 94 11.42 -5.70 12.58
C LEU A 94 10.67 -6.25 13.81
N GLY A 95 9.55 -6.93 13.57
CA GLY A 95 8.69 -7.58 14.53
C GLY A 95 7.94 -6.58 15.40
N GLY A 96 7.41 -7.07 16.51
CA GLY A 96 6.66 -6.26 17.48
C GLY A 96 5.26 -6.82 17.75
N PHE A 97 4.69 -7.58 16.83
CA PHE A 97 3.43 -8.31 17.07
C PHE A 97 3.58 -9.75 16.59
N GLY A 98 4.64 -10.43 17.03
CA GLY A 98 5.00 -11.74 16.50
C GLY A 98 5.63 -11.62 15.11
N ASN A 99 5.02 -12.27 14.13
CA ASN A 99 5.40 -12.22 12.71
C ASN A 99 5.01 -10.92 11.98
N TRP A 100 4.31 -10.01 12.66
CA TRP A 100 3.96 -8.70 12.14
C TRP A 100 4.95 -7.66 12.67
N ASP A 101 5.38 -6.78 11.78
CA ASP A 101 6.19 -5.61 12.10
C ASP A 101 5.33 -4.53 12.77
N VAL A 102 5.89 -3.88 13.78
CA VAL A 102 5.34 -2.61 14.28
C VAL A 102 5.58 -1.53 13.23
N GLU A 103 4.54 -0.80 12.86
CA GLU A 103 4.60 0.20 11.80
C GLU A 103 5.21 1.50 12.36
N VAL A 104 6.53 1.65 12.22
CA VAL A 104 7.30 2.82 12.65
C VAL A 104 8.29 3.25 11.56
N PRO A 105 8.69 4.53 11.50
CA PRO A 105 9.71 4.94 10.54
C PRO A 105 11.07 4.29 10.83
N TYR A 106 11.75 3.78 9.82
CA TYR A 106 13.10 3.23 9.96
C TYR A 106 13.93 3.32 8.67
N ILE A 107 15.25 3.31 8.82
CA ILE A 107 16.18 2.99 7.72
C ILE A 107 16.68 1.56 7.92
N GLN A 108 16.64 0.74 6.88
CA GLN A 108 17.14 -0.63 6.92
C GLN A 108 18.30 -0.88 5.96
N THR A 109 19.22 -1.76 6.38
CA THR A 109 20.22 -2.37 5.52
C THR A 109 20.64 -3.74 6.05
N THR A 110 21.25 -4.56 5.19
CA THR A 110 21.84 -5.84 5.57
C THR A 110 23.36 -5.68 5.67
N VAL A 111 23.97 -6.24 6.72
CA VAL A 111 25.41 -6.13 6.99
C VAL A 111 26.03 -7.50 7.30
N SER A 112 27.35 -7.59 7.24
CA SER A 112 28.08 -8.75 7.74
C SER A 112 28.05 -8.76 9.28
N SER A 113 27.78 -9.92 9.87
CA SER A 113 27.51 -10.04 11.31
C SER A 113 28.71 -9.67 12.18
N ASN A 114 29.93 -9.86 11.69
CA ASN A 114 31.18 -9.56 12.38
C ASN A 114 31.55 -8.07 12.32
N MET A 115 31.13 -7.34 11.28
CA MET A 115 31.47 -5.93 11.10
C MET A 115 30.41 -4.96 11.62
N GLY A 116 29.15 -5.39 11.67
CA GLY A 116 28.03 -4.48 11.92
C GLY A 116 27.91 -3.41 10.83
N TRP A 117 27.32 -2.26 11.14
CA TRP A 117 27.18 -1.15 10.18
C TRP A 117 28.43 -0.28 10.08
N SER A 118 29.56 -0.92 9.77
CA SER A 118 30.79 -0.26 9.33
C SER A 118 30.76 -0.05 7.82
N ILE A 119 31.31 1.05 7.30
CA ILE A 119 31.41 1.36 5.85
C ILE A 119 32.84 1.35 5.33
N ASP A 120 33.81 1.12 6.20
CA ASP A 120 35.22 1.03 5.85
C ASP A 120 35.93 0.01 6.75
N ASN A 121 37.17 -0.28 6.43
CA ASN A 121 38.02 -1.21 7.15
C ASN A 121 38.16 -0.82 8.64
N PRO A 122 38.38 -1.80 9.55
CA PRO A 122 38.47 -1.56 11.00
C PRO A 122 39.54 -0.57 11.45
N SER A 123 40.53 -0.24 10.62
CA SER A 123 41.57 0.73 10.95
C SER A 123 41.22 2.17 10.52
N SER A 124 40.23 2.32 9.63
CA SER A 124 39.80 3.63 9.14
C SER A 124 39.11 4.46 10.22
N PRO A 125 39.41 5.77 10.32
CA PRO A 125 38.66 6.69 11.17
C PRO A 125 37.26 7.01 10.62
N ASN A 126 36.99 6.69 9.34
CA ASN A 126 35.70 6.94 8.69
C ASN A 126 34.76 5.74 8.77
N ARG A 127 35.18 4.61 9.35
CA ARG A 127 34.43 3.35 9.33
C ARG A 127 32.99 3.43 9.87
N TYR A 128 32.70 4.42 10.72
CA TYR A 128 31.36 4.64 11.28
C TYR A 128 30.65 5.90 10.75
N LYS A 129 31.17 6.51 9.68
CA LYS A 129 30.64 7.71 9.03
C LYS A 129 29.68 7.38 7.88
N ARG A 130 28.77 6.44 8.12
CA ARG A 130 27.82 5.92 7.11
C ARG A 130 26.87 6.97 6.51
N CYS A 131 26.69 8.11 7.18
CA CYS A 131 25.91 9.22 6.63
C CYS A 131 26.80 10.21 5.88
N SER A 132 27.84 10.74 6.54
CA SER A 132 28.68 11.81 5.98
C SER A 132 29.68 11.33 4.93
N PHE A 133 29.94 10.02 4.89
CA PHE A 133 30.73 9.33 3.87
C PHE A 133 29.87 8.21 3.26
N PRO A 134 29.01 8.52 2.27
CA PRO A 134 28.11 7.54 1.68
C PRO A 134 28.87 6.34 1.08
N GLY A 135 28.46 5.12 1.45
CA GLY A 135 29.08 3.89 0.99
C GLY A 135 28.31 2.65 1.45
N LEU A 136 28.54 1.53 0.77
CA LEU A 136 28.01 0.23 1.17
C LEU A 136 28.66 -0.25 2.49
N PRO A 137 27.94 -1.05 3.29
CA PRO A 137 28.52 -1.73 4.44
C PRO A 137 29.77 -2.54 4.07
N TYR A 138 30.83 -2.36 4.87
CA TYR A 138 32.09 -3.05 4.70
C TYR A 138 31.95 -4.55 4.97
N VAL A 139 32.61 -5.34 4.12
CA VAL A 139 32.71 -6.79 4.26
C VAL A 139 34.18 -7.15 4.34
N GLU A 140 34.54 -7.94 5.34
CA GLU A 140 35.90 -8.43 5.54
C GLU A 140 36.14 -9.70 4.71
N GLY A 141 37.26 -9.75 3.98
CA GLY A 141 37.64 -10.86 3.12
C GLY A 141 37.38 -10.62 1.63
N LEU A 142 38.11 -11.34 0.76
CA LEU A 142 38.11 -11.12 -0.70
C LEU A 142 37.06 -11.95 -1.47
N LEU A 143 36.28 -12.77 -0.76
CA LEU A 143 35.47 -13.82 -1.40
C LEU A 143 33.97 -13.50 -1.45
N VAL A 144 33.51 -12.53 -0.66
CA VAL A 144 32.14 -12.02 -0.70
C VAL A 144 32.21 -10.50 -0.81
N ASN A 145 31.67 -9.95 -1.90
CA ASN A 145 31.68 -8.51 -2.12
C ASN A 145 30.61 -7.82 -1.26
N PRO A 146 30.80 -6.53 -0.88
CA PRO A 146 29.78 -5.73 -0.19
C PRO A 146 28.39 -5.77 -0.83
N GLU A 147 28.36 -5.75 -2.16
CA GLU A 147 27.17 -5.83 -3.01
C GLU A 147 26.37 -7.14 -2.89
N GLU A 148 27.00 -8.19 -2.36
CA GLU A 148 26.37 -9.50 -2.13
C GLU A 148 25.82 -9.61 -0.70
N VAL A 149 26.23 -8.70 0.18
CA VAL A 149 25.77 -8.62 1.57
C VAL A 149 24.69 -7.56 1.73
N SER A 150 24.90 -6.38 1.14
CA SER A 150 24.03 -5.21 1.24
C SER A 150 23.63 -4.71 -0.15
N GLN A 151 22.39 -4.25 -0.27
CA GLN A 151 21.85 -3.64 -1.49
C GLN A 151 21.74 -2.11 -1.39
N GLY A 152 22.39 -1.51 -0.40
CA GLY A 152 22.22 -0.10 -0.03
C GLY A 152 21.27 0.08 1.14
N TYR A 153 20.78 1.32 1.31
CA TYR A 153 19.93 1.72 2.42
C TYR A 153 18.52 1.97 1.92
N ARG A 154 17.52 1.49 2.65
CA ARG A 154 16.11 1.72 2.35
C ARG A 154 15.45 2.42 3.51
N LEU A 155 14.75 3.50 3.20
CA LEU A 155 13.89 4.21 4.12
C LEU A 155 12.49 3.61 4.04
N HIS A 156 11.89 3.37 5.19
CA HIS A 156 10.47 3.12 5.35
C HIS A 156 9.88 4.22 6.23
N VAL A 157 8.86 4.92 5.73
CA VAL A 157 8.07 5.85 6.55
C VAL A 157 6.59 5.48 6.38
N PRO A 158 5.86 5.20 7.47
CA PRO A 158 4.43 4.91 7.41
C PRO A 158 3.68 6.02 6.65
N GLY A 159 2.88 5.63 5.66
CA GLY A 159 2.13 6.56 4.80
C GLY A 159 2.91 7.13 3.60
N MET A 160 4.24 7.18 3.64
CA MET A 160 5.09 7.56 2.49
C MET A 160 5.57 6.36 1.68
N GLY A 161 5.67 5.18 2.31
CA GLY A 161 6.12 3.95 1.66
C GLY A 161 7.61 3.67 1.83
N ASP A 162 8.10 2.69 1.08
CA ASP A 162 9.51 2.30 1.04
C ASP A 162 10.22 3.05 -0.10
N GLU A 163 11.36 3.67 0.18
CA GLU A 163 12.21 4.31 -0.85
C GLU A 163 13.70 3.95 -0.66
N PRO A 164 14.44 3.71 -1.75
CA PRO A 164 15.89 3.61 -1.68
C PRO A 164 16.50 4.98 -1.35
N MET A 165 17.51 4.98 -0.50
CA MET A 165 18.33 6.17 -0.26
C MET A 165 19.43 6.25 -1.32
N LEU A 166 19.45 7.35 -2.05
CA LEU A 166 20.41 7.60 -3.13
C LEU A 166 21.48 8.58 -2.64
N VAL A 167 22.71 8.39 -3.09
CA VAL A 167 23.79 9.34 -2.82
C VAL A 167 23.54 10.59 -3.65
N ASP A 168 23.55 11.76 -3.01
CA ASP A 168 23.33 13.00 -3.74
C ASP A 168 24.50 13.28 -4.68
N ASN A 169 24.17 13.52 -5.95
CA ASN A 169 25.13 13.79 -7.02
C ASN A 169 25.39 15.28 -7.22
N THR A 170 24.87 16.16 -6.35
CA THR A 170 24.99 17.62 -6.38
C THR A 170 24.38 18.32 -7.60
N THR A 171 23.64 17.58 -8.43
CA THR A 171 22.88 18.17 -9.56
C THR A 171 21.48 18.61 -9.15
N ASN A 172 21.00 18.12 -8.01
CA ASN A 172 19.71 18.52 -7.48
C ASN A 172 19.76 19.88 -6.80
N ILE A 173 18.59 20.51 -6.69
CA ILE A 173 18.42 21.66 -5.81
C ILE A 173 18.36 21.17 -4.37
N ASP A 174 19.12 21.83 -3.51
CA ASP A 174 19.22 21.50 -2.10
C ASP A 174 18.50 22.49 -1.19
N PRO A 175 18.17 22.07 0.05
CA PRO A 175 17.68 22.97 1.08
C PRO A 175 18.66 24.11 1.33
N THR A 176 18.16 25.34 1.44
CA THR A 176 18.97 26.53 1.74
C THR A 176 19.16 26.77 3.24
N ASN A 177 19.02 25.71 4.05
CA ASN A 177 19.07 25.74 5.51
C ASN A 177 20.50 25.70 6.10
N GLY A 178 21.53 25.61 5.26
CA GLY A 178 22.94 25.57 5.66
C GLY A 178 23.43 24.20 6.15
N ALA A 179 22.59 23.16 6.15
CA ALA A 179 23.00 21.80 6.44
C ALA A 179 23.43 21.04 5.18
N SER A 180 24.38 20.11 5.35
CA SER A 180 24.79 19.19 4.29
C SER A 180 23.85 17.99 4.24
N HIS A 181 23.44 17.59 3.04
CA HIS A 181 22.56 16.45 2.80
C HIS A 181 23.24 15.48 1.82
N PRO A 182 24.04 14.51 2.29
CA PRO A 182 24.75 13.59 1.42
C PRO A 182 23.84 12.59 0.68
N TRP A 183 22.56 12.54 1.04
CA TRP A 183 21.58 11.59 0.51
C TRP A 183 20.28 12.27 0.11
N VAL A 184 19.63 11.68 -0.90
CA VAL A 184 18.40 12.13 -1.51
C VAL A 184 17.47 10.95 -1.78
N LEU A 185 16.17 11.19 -1.71
CA LEU A 185 15.11 10.26 -2.10
C LEU A 185 14.54 10.63 -3.47
N LYS A 186 13.90 9.69 -4.16
CA LYS A 186 13.22 9.97 -5.43
C LYS A 186 12.04 10.94 -5.23
N SER A 187 11.42 10.92 -4.05
CA SER A 187 10.42 11.91 -3.61
C SER A 187 10.98 13.29 -3.25
N MET A 188 12.28 13.54 -3.47
CA MET A 188 12.99 14.78 -3.13
C MET A 188 13.16 15.03 -1.62
N GLY A 189 12.95 14.01 -0.77
CA GLY A 189 13.39 14.04 0.63
C GLY A 189 14.92 14.08 0.73
N ARG A 190 15.45 14.80 1.72
CA ARG A 190 16.91 15.00 1.92
C ARG A 190 17.34 14.40 3.25
N LEU A 191 18.45 13.66 3.30
CA LEU A 191 18.96 13.16 4.58
C LEU A 191 20.28 13.82 4.96
N GLY A 192 20.32 14.31 6.21
CA GLY A 192 21.53 14.82 6.85
C GLY A 192 21.96 13.94 8.03
N CYS A 193 23.11 14.27 8.62
CA CYS A 193 23.79 13.38 9.55
C CYS A 193 23.60 13.77 11.01
N LEU A 194 23.40 12.76 11.86
CA LEU A 194 23.49 12.88 13.32
C LEU A 194 24.85 12.33 13.76
N PRO A 195 25.57 12.98 14.68
CA PRO A 195 26.94 12.59 15.02
C PRO A 195 27.04 11.24 15.74
N THR A 196 25.97 10.84 16.43
CA THR A 196 25.91 9.62 17.23
C THR A 196 24.51 9.02 17.17
N VAL A 197 24.42 7.72 17.38
CA VAL A 197 23.16 6.99 17.62
C VAL A 197 23.01 6.62 19.10
N LYS A 198 21.80 6.23 19.50
CA LYS A 198 21.41 5.81 20.85
C LYS A 198 21.87 4.37 21.15
N ASN A 199 21.67 3.96 22.40
CA ASN A 199 21.99 2.63 22.97
C ASN A 199 23.46 2.19 22.84
N GLY A 200 24.39 3.15 22.72
CA GLY A 200 25.83 2.85 22.68
C GLY A 200 26.30 2.19 21.38
N TYR A 201 25.47 2.12 20.34
CA TYR A 201 25.88 1.62 19.04
C TYR A 201 26.83 2.64 18.37
N PRO A 202 27.92 2.20 17.71
CA PRO A 202 28.92 3.12 17.18
C PRO A 202 28.45 3.83 15.89
N GLY A 203 28.76 5.12 15.78
CA GLY A 203 28.68 5.88 14.52
C GLY A 203 27.52 6.84 14.37
N GLU A 204 27.41 7.38 13.16
CA GLU A 204 26.44 8.40 12.79
C GLU A 204 25.00 7.85 12.66
N GLY A 205 24.02 8.70 12.95
CA GLY A 205 22.62 8.50 12.59
C GLY A 205 22.23 9.35 11.38
N PHE A 206 20.96 9.32 11.03
CA PHE A 206 20.40 10.11 9.93
C PHE A 206 19.23 10.93 10.45
N TYR A 207 19.02 12.11 9.88
CA TYR A 207 17.68 12.71 9.89
C TYR A 207 17.21 12.86 8.45
N LEU A 208 15.95 12.52 8.18
CA LEU A 208 15.26 12.88 6.94
C LEU A 208 14.62 14.25 7.11
N LEU A 209 14.70 15.09 6.08
CA LEU A 209 13.90 16.29 5.88
C LEU A 209 12.98 16.03 4.68
N ALA A 210 11.70 15.79 4.95
CA ALA A 210 10.67 15.54 3.94
C ALA A 210 10.23 16.85 3.27
N THR A 211 9.54 16.73 2.12
CA THR A 211 9.12 17.87 1.27
C THR A 211 7.96 18.70 1.84
N ASP A 212 7.42 18.30 2.99
CA ASP A 212 6.48 19.05 3.82
C ASP A 212 7.17 19.82 4.97
N GLY A 213 8.50 19.72 5.06
CA GLY A 213 9.32 20.31 6.11
C GLY A 213 9.33 19.52 7.43
N VAL A 214 8.79 18.30 7.46
CA VAL A 214 8.88 17.40 8.62
C VAL A 214 10.23 16.71 8.66
N LYS A 215 10.81 16.61 9.87
CA LYS A 215 12.06 15.92 10.15
C LYS A 215 11.84 14.61 10.88
N TYR A 216 12.48 13.53 10.43
CA TYR A 216 12.48 12.23 11.09
C TYR A 216 13.89 11.90 11.55
N TYR A 217 14.10 11.60 12.82
CA TYR A 217 15.41 11.38 13.43
C TYR A 217 15.68 9.89 13.64
N PHE A 218 16.42 9.27 12.73
CA PHE A 218 16.81 7.87 12.76
C PHE A 218 18.12 7.70 13.54
N ASP A 219 18.00 7.33 14.81
CA ASP A 219 19.13 7.23 15.72
C ASP A 219 19.00 6.06 16.71
N TYR A 220 18.02 5.17 16.58
CA TYR A 220 17.86 4.01 17.47
C TYR A 220 18.09 2.69 16.70
N PRO A 221 19.29 2.10 16.74
CA PRO A 221 19.61 0.90 15.97
C PRO A 221 19.10 -0.37 16.64
N VAL A 222 18.62 -1.29 15.82
CA VAL A 222 18.09 -2.60 16.19
C VAL A 222 18.63 -3.64 15.20
N GLU A 223 19.26 -4.69 15.72
CA GLU A 223 19.75 -5.80 14.91
C GLU A 223 18.76 -6.96 14.90
N ARG A 224 18.60 -7.59 13.73
CA ARG A 224 17.84 -8.82 13.51
C ARG A 224 18.67 -9.80 12.71
N THR A 225 18.46 -11.09 12.94
CA THR A 225 19.19 -12.13 12.20
C THR A 225 18.75 -12.14 10.74
N ALA A 226 19.70 -12.11 9.81
CA ALA A 226 19.44 -12.33 8.39
C ALA A 226 20.01 -13.69 7.96
N LEU A 227 19.52 -14.23 6.84
CA LEU A 227 20.05 -15.50 6.33
C LEU A 227 21.52 -15.36 5.93
N THR A 228 22.29 -16.39 6.26
CA THR A 228 23.71 -16.50 5.92
C THR A 228 23.87 -16.64 4.41
N VAL A 229 24.72 -15.82 3.79
CA VAL A 229 25.11 -16.04 2.39
C VAL A 229 26.14 -17.16 2.34
N ARG A 230 25.98 -18.13 1.45
CA ARG A 230 26.94 -19.23 1.26
C ARG A 230 27.47 -19.22 -0.16
N LYS A 231 28.79 -19.33 -0.30
CA LYS A 231 29.47 -19.63 -1.57
C LYS A 231 30.11 -21.01 -1.53
N GLY A 232 29.86 -21.81 -2.57
CA GLY A 232 30.38 -23.16 -2.73
C GLY A 232 29.35 -24.28 -2.46
N PRO A 233 29.62 -25.50 -2.96
CA PRO A 233 28.65 -26.59 -3.00
C PRO A 233 28.17 -27.05 -1.62
N LYS A 234 26.91 -27.51 -1.56
CA LYS A 234 26.28 -28.06 -0.35
C LYS A 234 26.99 -29.36 0.06
N GLY A 235 27.47 -29.42 1.30
CA GLY A 235 28.13 -30.61 1.88
C GLY A 235 29.68 -30.58 1.90
N ILE A 236 30.30 -29.60 1.25
CA ILE A 236 31.76 -29.34 1.30
C ILE A 236 31.99 -28.08 2.16
N PRO A 237 33.14 -27.92 2.86
CA PRO A 237 33.51 -26.64 3.45
C PRO A 237 33.43 -25.53 2.39
N GLY A 238 32.53 -24.57 2.59
CA GLY A 238 32.33 -23.41 1.73
C GLY A 238 32.45 -22.12 2.53
N TYR A 239 32.45 -20.98 1.86
CA TYR A 239 32.53 -19.67 2.51
C TYR A 239 31.14 -19.24 2.97
N ASN A 240 30.95 -19.12 4.28
CA ASN A 240 29.71 -18.65 4.88
C ASN A 240 29.89 -17.22 5.38
N MET A 241 29.00 -16.34 4.98
CA MET A 241 28.91 -14.97 5.47
C MET A 241 27.63 -14.83 6.29
N ALA A 242 27.76 -14.91 7.61
CA ALA A 242 26.64 -14.63 8.51
C ALA A 242 26.24 -13.15 8.38
N ARG A 243 24.94 -12.86 8.28
CA ARG A 243 24.44 -11.49 8.07
C ARG A 243 23.44 -11.08 9.15
N LYS A 244 23.28 -9.77 9.30
CA LYS A 244 22.24 -9.15 10.13
C LYS A 244 21.52 -8.08 9.34
N ASN A 245 20.22 -7.95 9.55
CA ASN A 245 19.50 -6.74 9.20
C ASN A 245 19.66 -5.74 10.33
N ILE A 246 19.96 -4.50 9.98
CA ILE A 246 19.98 -3.39 10.94
C ILE A 246 18.86 -2.43 10.56
N TYR A 247 17.99 -2.17 11.52
CA TYR A 247 16.94 -1.17 11.46
C TYR A 247 17.36 0.01 12.34
N LEU A 248 17.59 1.17 11.73
CA LEU A 248 17.77 2.42 12.42
C LEU A 248 16.41 3.10 12.56
N LEU A 249 15.76 2.87 13.70
CA LEU A 249 14.42 3.35 13.99
C LEU A 249 14.44 4.84 14.30
N ALA A 250 13.36 5.53 13.91
CA ALA A 250 13.16 6.92 14.28
C ALA A 250 12.87 7.04 15.78
N SER A 251 13.56 7.92 16.49
CA SER A 251 13.23 8.22 17.89
C SER A 251 12.45 9.51 18.08
N ARG A 252 12.44 10.38 17.06
CA ARG A 252 11.69 11.64 17.04
C ARG A 252 11.22 11.96 15.63
N VAL A 253 10.05 12.57 15.54
CA VAL A 253 9.54 13.28 14.35
C VAL A 253 9.21 14.70 14.78
N GLU A 254 9.63 15.71 14.01
CA GLU A 254 9.46 17.13 14.34
C GLU A 254 9.00 17.91 13.13
N ASP A 255 7.99 18.75 13.25
CA ASP A 255 7.53 19.62 12.16
C ASP A 255 8.31 20.95 12.13
N ARG A 256 8.01 21.78 11.13
CA ARG A 256 8.67 23.09 10.94
C ARG A 256 8.31 24.15 11.99
N PHE A 257 7.36 23.86 12.88
CA PHE A 257 6.87 24.69 13.99
C PHE A 257 7.44 24.27 15.35
N GLY A 258 8.17 23.15 15.40
CA GLY A 258 8.76 22.59 16.62
C GLY A 258 7.80 21.70 17.40
N ASN A 259 6.65 21.31 16.83
CA ASN A 259 5.87 20.21 17.39
C ASN A 259 6.62 18.90 17.15
N TYR A 260 6.52 17.97 18.09
CA TYR A 260 7.25 16.72 17.98
C TYR A 260 6.49 15.51 18.53
N VAL A 261 6.83 14.34 17.97
CA VAL A 261 6.42 13.01 18.42
C VAL A 261 7.68 12.20 18.70
N ASP A 262 7.81 11.70 19.93
CA ASP A 262 8.89 10.83 20.37
C ASP A 262 8.47 9.36 20.37
N TYR A 263 9.39 8.50 19.93
CA TYR A 263 9.26 7.04 19.99
C TYR A 263 10.24 6.51 21.03
N THR A 264 9.72 5.72 21.96
CA THR A 264 10.50 5.10 23.04
C THR A 264 10.60 3.61 22.81
N TYR A 265 11.80 3.09 22.97
CA TYR A 265 12.11 1.69 22.74
C TYR A 265 12.86 1.11 23.94
N THR A 266 12.60 -0.16 24.24
CA THR A 266 13.34 -0.95 25.24
C THR A 266 13.74 -2.26 24.59
N ASN A 267 15.02 -2.62 24.63
CA ASN A 267 15.56 -3.85 24.00
C ASN A 267 15.18 -4.03 22.52
N GLY A 268 15.00 -2.92 21.79
CA GLY A 268 14.62 -2.95 20.37
C GLY A 268 13.14 -3.24 20.10
N GLN A 269 12.29 -3.07 21.12
CA GLN A 269 10.82 -3.12 21.02
C GLN A 269 10.22 -1.76 21.36
N LEU A 270 9.18 -1.32 20.63
CA LEU A 270 8.50 -0.04 20.84
C LEU A 270 7.66 -0.09 22.12
N THR A 271 7.97 0.72 23.13
CA THR A 271 7.23 0.78 24.40
C THR A 271 6.28 1.96 24.51
N GLY A 272 6.45 2.99 23.68
CA GLY A 272 5.53 4.13 23.70
C GLY A 272 5.79 5.16 22.62
N ILE A 273 4.74 5.90 22.29
CA ILE A 273 4.73 7.03 21.35
C ILE A 273 4.12 8.21 22.09
N SER A 274 4.79 9.35 22.13
CA SER A 274 4.32 10.52 22.89
C SER A 274 4.59 11.83 22.15
N ALA A 275 3.61 12.70 22.07
CA ALA A 275 3.75 14.02 21.46
C ALA A 275 3.87 15.15 22.48
N ASN A 276 4.44 16.29 22.06
CA ASN A 276 4.58 17.49 22.87
C ASN A 276 3.25 18.14 23.28
N ASP A 277 2.15 17.79 22.61
CA ASP A 277 0.78 18.20 22.96
C ASP A 277 0.07 17.22 23.92
N GLY A 278 0.80 16.23 24.45
CA GLY A 278 0.31 15.30 25.48
C GLY A 278 -0.44 14.07 24.95
N ARG A 279 -0.48 13.84 23.64
CA ARG A 279 -0.96 12.57 23.08
C ARG A 279 0.01 11.45 23.45
N GLN A 280 -0.51 10.28 23.83
CA GLN A 280 0.31 9.15 24.22
C GLN A 280 -0.30 7.79 23.84
N ILE A 281 0.56 6.87 23.43
CA ILE A 281 0.31 5.44 23.28
C ILE A 281 1.37 4.70 24.09
N SER A 282 0.98 3.66 24.84
CA SER A 282 1.90 2.80 25.59
C SER A 282 1.72 1.35 25.19
N VAL A 283 2.83 0.64 24.98
CA VAL A 283 2.88 -0.74 24.49
C VAL A 283 3.64 -1.61 25.47
N GLN A 284 3.07 -2.77 25.80
CA GLN A 284 3.64 -3.74 26.73
C GLN A 284 3.69 -5.12 26.09
N TYR A 285 4.84 -5.79 26.23
CA TYR A 285 5.08 -7.11 25.66
C TYR A 285 5.01 -8.19 26.75
N GLY A 286 4.14 -9.17 26.54
CA GLY A 286 4.07 -10.41 27.29
C GLY A 286 4.66 -11.58 26.51
N ALA A 287 4.63 -12.79 27.08
CA ALA A 287 5.20 -13.98 26.46
C ALA A 287 4.49 -14.41 25.16
N ASN A 288 3.16 -14.36 25.14
CA ASN A 288 2.30 -14.73 24.01
C ASN A 288 1.27 -13.64 23.69
N SER A 289 1.51 -12.41 24.13
CA SER A 289 0.60 -11.29 23.87
C SER A 289 1.33 -9.96 23.87
N VAL A 290 0.77 -9.00 23.16
CA VAL A 290 1.15 -7.58 23.25
C VAL A 290 -0.09 -6.80 23.65
N THR A 291 0.05 -5.77 24.48
CA THR A 291 -1.05 -4.90 24.91
C THR A 291 -0.68 -3.46 24.61
N ALA A 292 -1.56 -2.75 23.92
CA ALA A 292 -1.42 -1.33 23.68
C ALA A 292 -2.54 -0.57 24.39
N THR A 293 -2.22 0.58 24.98
CA THR A 293 -3.17 1.42 25.71
C THR A 293 -3.05 2.88 25.29
N SER A 294 -4.20 3.55 25.21
CA SER A 294 -4.26 4.99 24.97
C SER A 294 -5.56 5.55 25.51
N HIS A 295 -5.49 6.59 26.35
CA HIS A 295 -6.63 7.35 26.85
C HIS A 295 -7.80 6.48 27.38
N GLY A 296 -7.50 5.47 28.20
CA GLY A 296 -8.50 4.59 28.83
C GLY A 296 -9.00 3.43 27.94
N ARG A 297 -8.48 3.29 26.72
CA ARG A 297 -8.77 2.19 25.79
C ARG A 297 -7.60 1.22 25.72
N THR A 298 -7.91 -0.06 25.50
CA THR A 298 -6.93 -1.15 25.44
C THR A 298 -7.16 -2.02 24.21
N TRP A 299 -6.08 -2.31 23.50
CA TRP A 299 -6.00 -3.26 22.41
C TRP A 299 -5.11 -4.43 22.83
N THR A 300 -5.55 -5.64 22.55
CA THR A 300 -4.80 -6.86 22.90
C THR A 300 -4.49 -7.67 21.65
N TYR A 301 -3.22 -7.98 21.47
CA TYR A 301 -2.68 -8.75 20.36
C TYR A 301 -2.30 -10.14 20.89
N ALA A 302 -3.01 -11.18 20.47
CA ALA A 302 -2.74 -12.55 20.90
C ALA A 302 -1.83 -13.27 19.89
N LEU A 303 -0.77 -13.87 20.41
CA LEU A 303 0.22 -14.60 19.62
C LEU A 303 0.11 -16.10 19.86
N GLN A 304 0.26 -16.89 18.81
CA GLN A 304 0.37 -18.34 18.88
C GLN A 304 1.60 -18.79 18.08
N ASN A 305 2.57 -19.43 18.75
CA ASN A 305 3.85 -19.83 18.15
C ASN A 305 4.58 -18.67 17.45
N GLY A 306 4.50 -17.46 18.01
CA GLY A 306 5.09 -16.26 17.40
C GLY A 306 4.27 -15.65 16.26
N HIS A 307 3.10 -16.19 15.91
CA HIS A 307 2.21 -15.60 14.91
C HIS A 307 1.08 -14.80 15.54
N LEU A 308 0.78 -13.62 15.02
CA LEU A 308 -0.43 -12.87 15.40
C LEU A 308 -1.66 -13.59 14.87
N THR A 309 -2.54 -14.04 15.78
CA THR A 309 -3.77 -14.75 15.41
C THR A 309 -5.02 -13.94 15.71
N THR A 310 -4.98 -13.03 16.68
CA THR A 310 -6.15 -12.21 17.05
C THR A 310 -5.74 -10.84 17.55
N VAL A 311 -6.46 -9.80 17.13
CA VAL A 311 -6.42 -8.47 17.74
C VAL A 311 -7.79 -8.13 18.27
N THR A 312 -7.88 -7.86 19.57
CA THR A 312 -9.12 -7.50 20.26
C THR A 312 -9.17 -5.98 20.45
N ASN A 313 -10.22 -5.36 19.91
CA ASN A 313 -10.49 -3.94 20.03
C ASN A 313 -11.08 -3.59 21.42
N PRO A 314 -11.12 -2.31 21.79
CA PRO A 314 -11.74 -1.85 23.04
C PRO A 314 -13.21 -2.22 23.25
N ASP A 315 -13.98 -2.49 22.18
CA ASP A 315 -15.37 -2.98 22.27
C ASP A 315 -15.50 -4.52 22.29
N GLY A 316 -14.37 -5.24 22.29
CA GLY A 316 -14.31 -6.70 22.27
C GLY A 316 -14.45 -7.32 20.88
N SER A 317 -14.71 -6.52 19.84
CA SER A 317 -14.68 -6.99 18.46
C SER A 317 -13.25 -7.41 18.07
N THR A 318 -13.11 -8.40 17.18
CA THR A 318 -11.80 -8.99 16.90
C THR A 318 -11.46 -9.03 15.42
N TRP A 319 -10.22 -8.67 15.10
CA TRP A 319 -9.53 -9.17 13.91
C TRP A 319 -9.02 -10.59 14.17
N GLN A 320 -9.10 -11.48 13.18
CA GLN A 320 -8.48 -12.81 13.27
C GLN A 320 -7.69 -13.12 12.00
N TYR A 321 -6.56 -13.80 12.15
CA TYR A 321 -5.64 -14.13 11.07
C TYR A 321 -5.30 -15.62 11.09
N SER A 322 -5.26 -16.25 9.92
CA SER A 322 -4.65 -17.58 9.81
C SER A 322 -3.14 -17.48 10.05
N PRO A 323 -2.51 -18.49 10.67
CA PRO A 323 -1.05 -18.54 10.76
C PRO A 323 -0.39 -18.43 9.37
N TYR A 324 0.63 -17.59 9.27
CA TYR A 324 1.43 -17.40 8.06
C TYR A 324 2.92 -17.31 8.45
N GLY A 325 3.75 -18.17 7.86
CA GLY A 325 5.18 -18.35 8.17
C GLY A 325 5.51 -19.80 8.57
N PHE A 326 6.73 -20.05 9.10
CA PHE A 326 7.31 -21.39 9.27
C PHE A 326 6.49 -22.33 10.17
N GLY A 327 5.58 -23.11 9.56
CA GLY A 327 4.79 -24.10 10.30
C GLY A 327 3.98 -25.08 9.45
N GLY A 328 4.26 -25.27 8.16
CA GLY A 328 3.47 -26.15 7.27
C GLY A 328 4.30 -26.97 6.28
N ILE A 329 3.61 -27.84 5.53
CA ILE A 329 4.13 -28.77 4.47
C ILE A 329 4.97 -28.05 3.38
N TYR A 330 4.94 -26.73 3.36
CA TYR A 330 5.78 -25.86 2.52
C TYR A 330 7.22 -25.70 3.04
N ASN A 331 7.54 -26.31 4.18
CA ASN A 331 8.89 -26.45 4.75
C ASN A 331 9.65 -27.63 4.14
N GLU A 332 9.75 -27.73 2.82
CA GLU A 332 10.93 -28.43 2.29
C GLU A 332 12.10 -27.49 2.56
N PRO A 333 13.08 -27.86 3.42
CA PRO A 333 14.33 -27.12 3.51
C PRO A 333 14.96 -27.23 2.13
N GLN A 334 14.73 -26.21 1.29
CA GLN A 334 15.25 -26.17 -0.06
C GLN A 334 16.74 -26.48 0.04
N SER A 335 17.11 -27.64 -0.50
CA SER A 335 18.49 -27.89 -0.74
C SER A 335 18.89 -26.98 -1.87
N ASP A 336 19.66 -25.94 -1.54
CA ASP A 336 20.62 -25.30 -2.44
C ASP A 336 21.69 -26.32 -2.90
N SER A 337 21.30 -27.54 -3.26
CA SER A 337 22.10 -28.39 -4.12
C SER A 337 21.96 -27.80 -5.51
N LEU A 338 22.78 -26.79 -5.81
CA LEU A 338 23.37 -26.75 -7.13
C LEU A 338 24.00 -28.12 -7.31
N GLY A 339 23.43 -28.93 -8.20
CA GLY A 339 24.10 -30.14 -8.63
C GLY A 339 25.52 -29.74 -9.01
N LEU A 340 26.51 -30.40 -8.42
CA LEU A 340 27.88 -30.29 -8.89
C LEU A 340 27.93 -30.99 -10.26
N SER A 341 27.35 -30.37 -11.29
CA SER A 341 27.95 -30.52 -12.61
C SER A 341 29.31 -29.86 -12.49
N TYR A 342 30.33 -30.61 -12.94
CA TYR A 342 31.69 -30.20 -13.27
C TYR A 342 31.79 -28.72 -13.70
N PHE A 343 32.98 -28.09 -13.68
CA PHE A 343 33.23 -26.80 -14.34
C PHE A 343 32.86 -26.93 -15.83
N ASP A 344 31.58 -26.77 -16.13
CA ASP A 344 30.96 -26.84 -17.43
C ASP A 344 30.55 -25.41 -17.71
N PRO A 345 31.38 -24.66 -18.46
CA PRO A 345 31.11 -23.27 -18.80
C PRO A 345 29.74 -23.05 -19.48
N GLY A 346 28.95 -24.09 -19.76
CA GLY A 346 27.66 -24.04 -20.44
C GLY A 346 26.46 -23.91 -19.53
N ASN A 347 26.64 -24.23 -18.25
CA ASN A 347 25.52 -24.31 -17.30
C ASN A 347 25.63 -23.30 -16.14
N MET A 348 26.79 -22.65 -15.93
CA MET A 348 27.07 -21.94 -14.67
C MET A 348 26.44 -20.54 -14.55
N CYS A 349 25.92 -19.97 -15.64
CA CYS A 349 25.13 -18.73 -15.63
C CYS A 349 23.78 -18.90 -16.33
N LEU A 350 23.32 -20.15 -16.48
CA LEU A 350 21.95 -20.42 -16.87
C LEU A 350 21.05 -20.14 -15.66
N THR A 351 20.03 -19.31 -15.86
CA THR A 351 18.93 -19.17 -14.91
C THR A 351 18.37 -20.55 -14.63
N GLU A 352 18.33 -20.98 -13.36
CA GLU A 352 17.93 -22.32 -12.96
C GLU A 352 16.72 -22.82 -13.77
N SER A 353 16.94 -23.89 -14.55
CA SER A 353 15.93 -24.55 -15.38
C SER A 353 14.88 -25.30 -14.55
N ASP A 354 15.06 -25.41 -13.24
CA ASP A 354 14.15 -26.08 -12.32
C ASP A 354 12.98 -25.20 -11.92
N ARG A 355 11.97 -25.13 -12.79
CA ARG A 355 10.63 -24.58 -12.53
C ARG A 355 9.93 -25.17 -11.28
N GLY A 356 10.45 -26.25 -10.69
CA GLY A 356 9.86 -26.93 -9.52
C GLY A 356 10.13 -26.25 -8.16
N ARG A 357 11.00 -25.24 -8.09
CA ARG A 357 11.49 -24.65 -6.83
C ARG A 357 10.57 -23.58 -6.20
N TYR A 358 9.67 -23.00 -6.99
CA TYR A 358 8.74 -21.92 -6.60
C TYR A 358 7.26 -22.35 -6.64
N ALA A 359 6.98 -23.65 -6.45
CA ALA A 359 5.64 -24.20 -6.57
C ALA A 359 4.94 -24.29 -5.21
N GLY A 360 3.77 -23.65 -5.08
CA GLY A 360 2.91 -23.80 -3.93
C GLY A 360 1.80 -22.78 -3.90
N GLU A 361 0.57 -23.27 -3.73
CA GLU A 361 -0.58 -22.43 -3.40
C GLU A 361 -0.72 -22.39 -1.87
N PHE A 362 -0.73 -21.20 -1.27
CA PHE A 362 -1.06 -21.04 0.15
C PHE A 362 -2.14 -19.99 0.38
N PRO A 363 -3.10 -20.26 1.27
CA PRO A 363 -4.11 -19.29 1.66
C PRO A 363 -3.63 -18.43 2.83
N PHE A 364 -4.08 -17.19 2.88
CA PHE A 364 -4.07 -16.34 4.07
C PHE A 364 -5.48 -15.81 4.31
N THR A 365 -6.04 -16.07 5.48
CA THR A 365 -7.41 -15.67 5.82
C THR A 365 -7.39 -14.55 6.86
N VAL A 366 -8.17 -13.51 6.58
CA VAL A 366 -8.42 -12.38 7.49
C VAL A 366 -9.91 -12.35 7.81
N LYS A 367 -10.25 -12.38 9.10
CA LYS A 367 -11.59 -12.07 9.59
C LYS A 367 -11.60 -10.66 10.17
N HIS A 368 -12.46 -9.82 9.59
CA HIS A 368 -12.68 -8.45 10.02
C HIS A 368 -13.62 -8.40 11.26
N PRO A 369 -13.49 -7.42 12.17
CA PRO A 369 -14.41 -7.19 13.29
C PRO A 369 -15.90 -7.14 12.93
N SER A 370 -16.22 -6.78 11.69
CA SER A 370 -17.58 -6.78 11.14
C SER A 370 -18.20 -8.18 10.96
N GLY A 371 -17.39 -9.24 11.02
CA GLY A 371 -17.78 -10.61 10.68
C GLY A 371 -17.49 -11.01 9.23
N ALA A 372 -17.00 -10.09 8.39
CA ALA A 372 -16.53 -10.45 7.05
C ALA A 372 -15.24 -11.29 7.10
N ASN A 373 -15.13 -12.24 6.19
CA ASN A 373 -13.97 -13.06 5.98
C ASN A 373 -13.42 -12.83 4.57
N ALA A 374 -12.12 -12.65 4.46
CA ALA A 374 -11.38 -12.64 3.20
C ALA A 374 -10.36 -13.78 3.21
N THR A 375 -10.38 -14.60 2.16
CA THR A 375 -9.34 -15.59 1.89
C THR A 375 -8.55 -15.16 0.67
N PHE A 376 -7.28 -14.84 0.88
CA PHE A 376 -6.30 -14.50 -0.14
C PHE A 376 -5.56 -15.78 -0.52
N GLN A 377 -5.66 -16.19 -1.78
CA GLN A 377 -4.91 -17.31 -2.32
C GLN A 377 -3.68 -16.76 -3.04
N PHE A 378 -2.49 -17.17 -2.62
CA PHE A 378 -1.24 -16.80 -3.26
C PHE A 378 -0.64 -17.98 -4.02
N ASP A 379 0.08 -17.69 -5.09
CA ASP A 379 0.93 -18.62 -5.83
C ASP A 379 2.31 -18.01 -6.12
N GLY A 380 3.33 -18.86 -6.22
CA GLY A 380 4.67 -18.42 -6.61
C GLY A 380 4.71 -18.12 -8.11
N HIS A 381 5.10 -16.90 -8.48
CA HIS A 381 5.17 -16.44 -9.87
C HIS A 381 6.54 -15.83 -10.19
N ARG A 382 7.09 -16.18 -11.35
CA ARG A 382 8.35 -15.61 -11.87
C ARG A 382 8.07 -14.55 -12.93
N PHE A 383 8.53 -13.34 -12.67
CA PHE A 383 8.50 -12.21 -13.59
C PHE A 383 9.83 -12.04 -14.30
N TYR A 384 9.80 -11.75 -15.60
CA TYR A 384 11.01 -11.55 -16.40
C TYR A 384 11.20 -10.08 -16.76
N ARG A 385 12.47 -9.74 -17.00
CA ARG A 385 12.95 -8.41 -17.41
C ARG A 385 13.63 -8.54 -18.76
N SER A 386 13.52 -7.50 -19.58
CA SER A 386 14.14 -7.42 -20.91
C SER A 386 15.27 -6.38 -20.92
N ARG A 387 16.21 -6.49 -21.87
CA ARG A 387 17.37 -5.58 -22.02
C ARG A 387 18.31 -5.55 -20.80
N VAL A 388 18.27 -6.57 -19.94
CA VAL A 388 19.19 -6.66 -18.80
C VAL A 388 20.58 -7.07 -19.32
N PRO A 389 21.64 -6.29 -19.06
CA PRO A 389 22.99 -6.66 -19.46
C PRO A 389 23.38 -8.02 -18.86
N TYR A 390 23.71 -8.98 -19.72
CA TYR A 390 24.24 -10.26 -19.27
C TYR A 390 25.68 -10.10 -18.76
N LEU A 391 25.83 -10.08 -17.44
CA LEU A 391 27.11 -10.02 -16.74
C LEU A 391 27.26 -11.28 -15.87
N CYS A 392 28.04 -12.25 -16.34
CA CYS A 392 28.35 -13.47 -15.60
C CYS A 392 29.68 -13.27 -14.87
N PHE A 393 29.65 -13.18 -13.53
CA PHE A 393 30.84 -13.14 -12.70
C PHE A 393 31.23 -14.56 -12.31
N ILE A 394 32.49 -14.93 -12.50
CA ILE A 394 33.06 -16.19 -12.01
C ILE A 394 33.99 -15.85 -10.85
N ASP A 395 33.56 -16.14 -9.63
CA ASP A 395 34.37 -16.02 -8.43
C ASP A 395 35.18 -17.30 -8.27
N PHE A 396 36.50 -17.24 -8.43
CA PHE A 396 37.37 -18.42 -8.30
C PHE A 396 37.70 -18.72 -6.83
N PHE A 397 37.61 -20.00 -6.46
CA PHE A 397 38.13 -20.51 -5.19
C PHE A 397 38.92 -21.79 -5.48
N ASP A 398 40.09 -21.93 -4.86
CA ASP A 398 40.88 -23.16 -4.95
C ASP A 398 40.39 -24.15 -3.88
N HIS A 399 39.59 -25.15 -4.28
CA HIS A 399 39.25 -26.28 -3.42
C HIS A 399 39.48 -27.62 -4.11
N GLU A 400 40.18 -28.51 -3.40
CA GLU A 400 40.36 -29.90 -3.79
C GLU A 400 39.24 -30.75 -3.18
N VAL A 401 38.40 -31.33 -4.02
CA VAL A 401 37.32 -32.24 -3.61
C VAL A 401 37.76 -33.67 -3.87
N LYS A 402 37.70 -34.53 -2.84
CA LYS A 402 38.04 -35.95 -2.96
C LYS A 402 36.97 -36.67 -3.80
N VAL A 403 37.38 -37.34 -4.86
CA VAL A 403 36.53 -38.19 -5.70
C VAL A 403 36.77 -39.64 -5.33
N SER A 404 35.71 -40.40 -5.06
CA SER A 404 35.77 -41.84 -4.86
C SER A 404 35.15 -42.53 -6.06
N GLY A 405 35.93 -43.27 -6.86
CA GLY A 405 35.41 -44.11 -7.94
C GLY A 405 34.82 -43.38 -9.15
N GLY A 406 35.28 -42.15 -9.45
CA GLY A 406 34.90 -41.41 -10.67
C GLY A 406 33.48 -40.82 -10.70
N THR A 407 32.74 -40.84 -9.59
CA THR A 407 31.41 -40.19 -9.47
C THR A 407 31.38 -39.29 -8.23
N ILE A 408 30.93 -38.04 -8.38
CA ILE A 408 30.79 -37.06 -7.28
C ILE A 408 29.37 -37.19 -6.70
N ASP A 409 29.02 -38.32 -6.08
CA ASP A 409 27.71 -38.48 -5.43
C ASP A 409 27.85 -38.52 -3.91
N PHE A 410 27.82 -37.33 -3.30
CA PHE A 410 27.72 -37.20 -1.85
C PHE A 410 26.26 -37.03 -1.44
N THR A 411 25.48 -38.11 -1.45
CA THR A 411 24.27 -38.19 -0.62
C THR A 411 24.10 -39.58 -0.02
N ALA A 412 23.94 -39.65 1.31
CA ALA A 412 23.58 -40.87 2.03
C ALA A 412 22.22 -41.45 1.60
N SER A 413 21.41 -40.68 0.86
CA SER A 413 20.10 -41.10 0.34
C SER A 413 20.22 -42.13 -0.78
N VAL A 414 21.22 -42.03 -1.68
CA VAL A 414 21.37 -42.96 -2.82
C VAL A 414 21.73 -44.37 -2.35
N LEU A 415 22.55 -44.49 -1.30
CA LEU A 415 22.85 -45.78 -0.66
C LEU A 415 21.60 -46.42 -0.04
N TRP A 416 20.77 -45.63 0.64
CA TRP A 416 19.52 -46.12 1.22
C TRP A 416 18.50 -46.50 0.15
N THR A 417 18.36 -45.74 -0.93
CA THR A 417 17.45 -46.08 -2.04
C THR A 417 17.90 -47.34 -2.77
N LYS A 418 19.20 -47.50 -3.03
CA LYS A 418 19.78 -48.73 -3.61
C LYS A 418 19.59 -49.95 -2.70
N VAL A 419 19.85 -49.80 -1.41
CA VAL A 419 19.63 -50.86 -0.40
C VAL A 419 18.15 -51.22 -0.31
N TYR A 420 17.26 -50.23 -0.39
CA TYR A 420 15.81 -50.41 -0.37
C TYR A 420 15.31 -51.12 -1.63
N GLU A 421 15.70 -50.68 -2.83
CA GLU A 421 15.39 -51.30 -4.13
C GLU A 421 15.89 -52.76 -4.21
N MET A 422 17.12 -53.02 -3.75
CA MET A 422 17.70 -54.37 -3.76
C MET A 422 17.07 -55.29 -2.71
N SER A 423 16.62 -54.75 -1.57
CA SER A 423 15.84 -55.52 -0.58
C SER A 423 14.44 -55.87 -1.08
N MET A 424 13.80 -54.98 -1.85
CA MET A 424 12.50 -55.23 -2.48
C MET A 424 12.60 -56.20 -3.66
N ALA A 425 13.78 -56.37 -4.25
CA ALA A 425 14.07 -57.35 -5.29
C ALA A 425 14.36 -58.78 -4.77
N GLY A 426 14.26 -59.03 -3.45
CA GLY A 426 14.40 -60.37 -2.87
C GLY A 426 15.84 -60.90 -2.79
N ILE A 427 16.84 -60.01 -2.91
CA ILE A 427 18.26 -60.35 -2.81
C ILE A 427 18.64 -60.55 -1.33
N SER A 428 19.49 -61.54 -1.02
CA SER A 428 19.85 -61.86 0.36
C SER A 428 20.72 -60.78 1.01
N TRP A 429 20.57 -60.58 2.31
CA TRP A 429 21.25 -59.50 3.05
C TRP A 429 22.79 -59.61 3.00
N ALA A 430 23.33 -60.82 2.86
CA ALA A 430 24.75 -61.05 2.67
C ALA A 430 25.25 -60.59 1.28
N ALA A 431 24.44 -60.72 0.23
CA ALA A 431 24.79 -60.26 -1.11
C ALA A 431 24.64 -58.72 -1.24
N THR A 432 23.74 -58.11 -0.48
CA THR A 432 23.61 -56.65 -0.38
C THR A 432 24.84 -56.03 0.29
N LEU A 433 25.32 -56.61 1.40
CA LEU A 433 26.55 -56.17 2.09
C LEU A 433 27.80 -56.33 1.21
N GLN A 434 27.93 -57.44 0.48
CA GLN A 434 29.03 -57.63 -0.47
C GLN A 434 29.01 -56.63 -1.64
N GLY A 435 27.83 -56.18 -2.08
CA GLY A 435 27.68 -55.14 -3.09
C GLY A 435 28.11 -53.75 -2.59
N VAL A 436 27.88 -53.45 -1.32
CA VAL A 436 28.33 -52.23 -0.65
C VAL A 436 29.84 -52.26 -0.40
N ASP A 437 30.37 -53.38 0.10
CA ASP A 437 31.82 -53.57 0.33
C ASP A 437 32.63 -53.47 -0.98
N ASN A 438 32.10 -53.97 -2.10
CA ASN A 438 32.74 -53.84 -3.42
C ASN A 438 32.67 -52.42 -3.99
N TYR A 439 31.68 -51.62 -3.60
CA TYR A 439 31.57 -50.20 -3.98
C TYR A 439 32.55 -49.34 -3.15
N GLU A 440 32.73 -49.66 -1.87
CA GLU A 440 33.77 -49.05 -1.02
C GLU A 440 35.19 -49.45 -1.46
N ALA A 441 35.41 -50.70 -1.91
CA ALA A 441 36.72 -51.18 -2.37
C ALA A 441 37.19 -50.58 -3.72
N GLN A 442 36.29 -49.99 -4.51
CA GLN A 442 36.65 -49.27 -5.76
C GLN A 442 37.05 -47.80 -5.51
N GLY A 443 37.04 -47.32 -4.26
CA GLY A 443 37.30 -45.93 -3.88
C GLY A 443 38.74 -45.57 -3.46
N THR A 444 39.75 -46.40 -3.75
CA THR A 444 41.09 -46.26 -3.14
C THR A 444 42.15 -45.51 -3.97
N THR A 445 41.81 -44.81 -5.05
CA THR A 445 42.70 -43.75 -5.58
C THR A 445 42.28 -42.43 -4.95
N GLU A 446 43.22 -41.77 -4.27
CA GLU A 446 43.00 -40.41 -3.76
C GLU A 446 43.08 -39.41 -4.92
N ASP A 447 42.05 -39.43 -5.77
CA ASP A 447 41.92 -38.45 -6.84
C ASP A 447 41.20 -37.22 -6.28
N PHE A 448 41.93 -36.12 -6.23
CA PHE A 448 41.37 -34.81 -5.92
C PHE A 448 41.04 -34.10 -7.23
N ILE A 449 39.83 -33.57 -7.36
CA ILE A 449 39.50 -32.63 -8.44
C ILE A 449 39.53 -31.22 -7.88
N SER A 450 40.19 -30.31 -8.60
CA SER A 450 40.09 -28.89 -8.33
C SER A 450 38.73 -28.40 -8.81
N VAL A 451 37.83 -28.07 -7.88
CA VAL A 451 36.58 -27.38 -8.20
C VAL A 451 36.89 -25.89 -8.19
N SER A 452 36.90 -25.27 -9.37
CA SER A 452 37.26 -23.87 -9.55
C SER A 452 36.01 -23.00 -9.61
N GLY A 453 35.63 -22.41 -8.48
CA GLY A 453 34.76 -21.22 -8.45
C GLY A 453 33.23 -21.39 -8.43
N TYR A 454 32.55 -20.26 -8.32
CA TYR A 454 31.09 -20.05 -8.36
C TYR A 454 30.79 -19.01 -9.43
N ALA A 455 29.78 -19.24 -10.26
CA ALA A 455 29.32 -18.24 -11.21
C ALA A 455 27.99 -17.64 -10.78
N ARG A 456 27.84 -16.33 -11.00
CA ARG A 456 26.64 -15.56 -10.65
C ARG A 456 26.30 -14.55 -11.72
N ILE A 457 25.03 -14.19 -11.80
CA ILE A 457 24.55 -13.12 -12.67
C ILE A 457 24.64 -11.79 -11.89
N GLY A 458 25.24 -10.77 -12.51
CA GLY A 458 25.39 -9.44 -11.92
C GLY A 458 24.07 -8.71 -11.70
N THR A 459 23.16 -8.80 -12.67
CA THR A 459 21.80 -8.27 -12.60
C THR A 459 20.83 -9.35 -13.05
N PRO A 460 19.97 -9.91 -12.19
CA PRO A 460 19.01 -10.91 -12.63
C PRO A 460 18.06 -10.34 -13.66
N ASN A 461 17.76 -11.15 -14.67
CA ASN A 461 16.76 -10.89 -15.70
C ASN A 461 15.37 -11.45 -15.35
N TYR A 462 15.18 -11.89 -14.11
CA TYR A 462 13.89 -12.34 -13.58
C TYR A 462 13.79 -12.07 -12.09
N PHE A 463 12.57 -12.17 -11.53
CA PHE A 463 12.28 -12.17 -10.11
C PHE A 463 11.00 -12.88 -9.69
N ASP A 464 11.03 -13.45 -8.48
CA ASP A 464 10.01 -14.39 -8.00
C ASP A 464 9.16 -13.81 -6.88
N VAL A 465 7.84 -13.72 -7.04
CA VAL A 465 6.92 -13.11 -6.06
C VAL A 465 5.86 -14.12 -5.65
N TYR A 466 5.38 -14.05 -4.41
CA TYR A 466 4.08 -14.63 -4.09
C TYR A 466 2.96 -13.71 -4.54
N SER A 467 2.45 -14.01 -5.72
CA SER A 467 1.44 -13.23 -6.41
C SER A 467 0.05 -13.60 -5.88
N LEU A 468 -0.80 -12.60 -5.67
CA LEU A 468 -2.20 -12.85 -5.37
C LEU A 468 -2.86 -13.51 -6.58
N LYS A 469 -3.40 -14.71 -6.40
CA LYS A 469 -4.13 -15.48 -7.42
C LYS A 469 -5.63 -15.26 -7.34
N SER A 470 -6.19 -15.25 -6.13
CA SER A 470 -7.60 -14.93 -5.91
C SER A 470 -7.88 -14.34 -4.54
N LEU A 471 -8.94 -13.55 -4.46
CA LEU A 471 -9.50 -13.01 -3.23
C LEU A 471 -10.97 -13.44 -3.14
N VAL A 472 -11.31 -14.20 -2.11
CA VAL A 472 -12.68 -14.61 -1.82
C VAL A 472 -13.18 -13.89 -0.58
N VAL A 473 -14.23 -13.08 -0.74
CA VAL A 473 -14.87 -12.31 0.35
C VAL A 473 -16.25 -12.88 0.66
N SER A 474 -16.57 -13.05 1.94
CA SER A 474 -17.86 -13.58 2.41
C SER A 474 -18.21 -13.08 3.81
N GLY A 475 -19.46 -13.27 4.25
CA GLY A 475 -19.88 -13.00 5.63
C GLY A 475 -21.39 -12.88 5.79
N PRO A 476 -21.89 -12.61 7.02
CA PRO A 476 -23.32 -12.41 7.27
C PRO A 476 -23.96 -11.37 6.35
N GLY A 477 -25.03 -11.72 5.63
CA GLY A 477 -25.76 -10.78 4.77
C GLY A 477 -25.04 -10.37 3.48
N THR A 478 -23.86 -10.92 3.19
CA THR A 478 -23.08 -10.63 1.97
C THR A 478 -22.94 -11.89 1.13
N ALA A 479 -23.26 -11.80 -0.16
CA ALA A 479 -23.01 -12.89 -1.10
C ALA A 479 -21.49 -13.10 -1.28
N THR A 480 -21.06 -14.36 -1.39
CA THR A 480 -19.65 -14.66 -1.66
C THR A 480 -19.21 -14.04 -2.98
N ALA A 481 -18.12 -13.27 -2.93
CA ALA A 481 -17.55 -12.56 -4.06
C ALA A 481 -16.11 -13.05 -4.28
N THR A 482 -15.77 -13.39 -5.54
CA THR A 482 -14.42 -13.84 -5.90
C THR A 482 -13.83 -12.91 -6.95
N THR A 483 -12.69 -12.33 -6.64
CA THR A 483 -11.83 -11.64 -7.60
C THR A 483 -10.67 -12.57 -7.94
N SER A 484 -10.38 -12.79 -9.22
CA SER A 484 -9.24 -13.59 -9.66
C SER A 484 -8.22 -12.75 -10.41
N TYR A 485 -6.95 -13.10 -10.26
CA TYR A 485 -5.82 -12.42 -10.87
C TYR A 485 -5.04 -13.43 -11.70
N THR A 486 -4.64 -13.04 -12.90
CA THR A 486 -3.70 -13.81 -13.70
C THR A 486 -2.62 -12.90 -14.24
N TYR A 487 -1.39 -13.40 -14.24
CA TYR A 487 -0.22 -12.68 -14.71
C TYR A 487 0.29 -13.39 -15.97
N GLY A 488 0.21 -12.69 -17.10
CA GLY A 488 0.57 -13.20 -18.41
C GLY A 488 2.07 -13.09 -18.69
N GLU A 489 2.63 -14.15 -19.26
CA GLU A 489 3.97 -14.18 -19.85
C GLU A 489 3.83 -13.90 -21.36
N GLU A 490 3.83 -12.63 -21.79
CA GLU A 490 4.19 -12.37 -23.18
C GLU A 490 5.68 -12.68 -23.28
N SER A 491 5.97 -13.88 -23.79
CA SER A 491 7.28 -14.51 -23.76
C SER A 491 8.34 -13.63 -24.43
N TYR A 492 9.24 -13.06 -23.63
CA TYR A 492 10.48 -12.48 -24.11
C TYR A 492 11.52 -13.58 -24.27
N PRO A 493 12.29 -13.58 -25.36
CA PRO A 493 13.21 -14.66 -25.64
C PRO A 493 14.22 -14.83 -24.50
N TYR A 494 14.20 -16.04 -23.94
CA TYR A 494 15.13 -16.50 -22.92
C TYR A 494 16.57 -16.30 -23.39
N CYS A 495 17.46 -15.80 -22.52
CA CYS A 495 18.90 -16.00 -22.70
C CYS A 495 19.20 -17.49 -22.40
N GLY A 496 18.79 -18.38 -23.31
CA GLY A 496 18.81 -19.82 -23.05
C GLY A 496 20.07 -20.53 -23.50
N ILE A 497 20.95 -19.91 -24.29
CA ILE A 497 22.07 -20.63 -24.90
C ILE A 497 23.34 -19.78 -24.83
N TYR A 498 24.38 -20.32 -24.21
CA TYR A 498 25.71 -19.73 -24.23
C TYR A 498 26.47 -20.33 -25.41
N ASP A 499 27.03 -19.52 -26.31
CA ASP A 499 27.97 -20.04 -27.32
C ASP A 499 29.39 -20.02 -26.75
N HIS A 500 29.83 -21.22 -26.34
CA HIS A 500 31.14 -21.46 -25.77
C HIS A 500 32.31 -21.19 -26.70
N GLN A 501 32.09 -21.14 -28.01
CA GLN A 501 33.17 -20.93 -28.97
C GLN A 501 33.49 -19.44 -29.14
N THR A 502 32.51 -18.56 -28.91
CA THR A 502 32.64 -17.12 -29.13
C THR A 502 32.66 -16.30 -27.84
N GLY A 503 32.27 -16.88 -26.70
CA GLY A 503 32.15 -16.15 -25.43
C GLY A 503 31.01 -15.14 -25.44
N LEU A 504 30.07 -15.29 -26.38
CA LEU A 504 28.91 -14.42 -26.55
C LEU A 504 27.63 -15.21 -26.24
N PRO A 505 26.58 -14.54 -25.72
CA PRO A 505 25.25 -15.16 -25.62
C PRO A 505 24.79 -15.59 -27.01
N SER A 506 24.31 -16.83 -27.16
CA SER A 506 23.59 -17.28 -28.36
C SER A 506 22.10 -17.39 -28.08
N GLY A 507 21.31 -16.67 -28.86
CA GLY A 507 19.87 -16.53 -28.61
C GLY A 507 19.40 -15.17 -29.09
N VAL A 508 18.19 -15.13 -29.62
CA VAL A 508 17.63 -13.92 -30.22
C VAL A 508 17.21 -12.97 -29.09
N GLY A 509 17.84 -11.81 -28.91
CA GLY A 509 17.13 -10.62 -28.41
C GLY A 509 17.12 -10.26 -26.92
N CYS A 510 17.77 -10.96 -25.97
CA CYS A 510 17.62 -10.58 -24.54
C CYS A 510 18.34 -9.27 -24.12
N ASN A 511 19.37 -8.85 -24.87
CA ASN A 511 20.00 -7.53 -24.74
C ASN A 511 19.46 -6.50 -25.75
N GLN A 512 18.53 -6.90 -26.63
CA GLN A 512 17.98 -6.00 -27.63
C GLN A 512 16.79 -5.27 -27.02
N ASP A 513 16.68 -3.98 -27.31
CA ASP A 513 15.45 -3.26 -27.03
C ASP A 513 14.35 -3.88 -27.91
N PRO A 514 13.33 -4.55 -27.32
CA PRO A 514 12.24 -5.14 -28.10
C PRO A 514 11.42 -4.07 -28.84
N CYS A 515 11.64 -2.79 -28.53
CA CYS A 515 11.09 -1.64 -29.23
C CYS A 515 12.12 -0.90 -30.11
N ALA A 516 13.24 -1.53 -30.51
CA ALA A 516 14.28 -0.85 -31.29
C ALA A 516 13.79 -0.28 -32.64
N ASP A 517 12.70 -0.83 -33.19
CA ASP A 517 12.05 -0.38 -34.43
C ASP A 517 10.95 0.68 -34.18
N GLY A 518 10.74 1.09 -32.92
CA GLY A 518 9.68 2.03 -32.51
C GLY A 518 8.32 1.38 -32.22
N SER A 519 8.17 0.06 -32.40
CA SER A 519 6.91 -0.65 -32.15
C SER A 519 6.87 -1.26 -30.74
N CYS A 520 6.58 -0.45 -29.72
CA CYS A 520 6.35 -0.95 -28.35
C CYS A 520 4.94 -1.53 -28.13
N ASP A 521 4.08 -1.57 -29.14
CA ASP A 521 2.73 -2.10 -29.00
C ASP A 521 2.76 -3.62 -28.84
N GLY A 522 2.40 -4.08 -27.64
CA GLY A 522 2.42 -5.49 -27.25
C GLY A 522 3.68 -5.87 -26.47
N VAL A 523 4.52 -4.90 -26.10
CA VAL A 523 5.64 -5.14 -25.20
C VAL A 523 5.24 -4.74 -23.77
N GLY A 524 5.22 -5.71 -22.86
CA GLY A 524 5.04 -5.52 -21.43
C GLY A 524 4.60 -6.80 -20.73
N ARG A 525 4.46 -6.70 -19.41
CA ARG A 525 3.82 -7.71 -18.58
C ARG A 525 2.33 -7.42 -18.45
N LEU A 526 1.50 -8.44 -18.64
CA LEU A 526 0.05 -8.30 -18.51
C LEU A 526 -0.46 -8.81 -17.16
N THR A 527 -1.29 -8.01 -16.50
CA THR A 527 -2.12 -8.44 -15.38
C THR A 527 -3.57 -8.41 -15.80
N THR A 528 -4.29 -9.51 -15.60
CA THR A 528 -5.74 -9.59 -15.81
C THR A 528 -6.44 -9.80 -14.48
N ILE A 529 -7.34 -8.89 -14.15
CA ILE A 529 -8.16 -8.91 -12.93
C ILE A 529 -9.60 -9.16 -13.35
N THR A 530 -10.17 -10.28 -12.93
CA THR A 530 -11.59 -10.59 -13.14
C THR A 530 -12.36 -10.31 -11.87
N LEU A 531 -13.23 -9.31 -11.90
CA LEU A 531 -14.09 -8.92 -10.79
C LEU A 531 -15.25 -9.92 -10.60
N PRO A 532 -15.89 -9.95 -9.43
CA PRO A 532 -17.00 -10.88 -9.15
C PRO A 532 -18.19 -10.77 -10.12
N THR A 533 -18.37 -9.62 -10.77
CA THR A 533 -19.41 -9.36 -11.77
C THR A 533 -19.07 -9.89 -13.17
N GLY A 534 -17.87 -10.44 -13.35
CA GLY A 534 -17.33 -10.89 -14.63
C GLY A 534 -16.66 -9.77 -15.44
N THR A 535 -16.68 -8.52 -14.98
CA THR A 535 -15.88 -7.43 -15.56
C THR A 535 -14.40 -7.80 -15.48
N VAL A 536 -13.67 -7.58 -16.59
CA VAL A 536 -12.24 -7.89 -16.69
C VAL A 536 -11.46 -6.60 -16.87
N VAL A 537 -10.49 -6.35 -16.00
CA VAL A 537 -9.52 -5.25 -16.12
C VAL A 537 -8.18 -5.84 -16.56
N LYS A 538 -7.63 -5.38 -17.67
CA LYS A 538 -6.29 -5.75 -18.13
C LYS A 538 -5.34 -4.57 -17.98
N LYS A 539 -4.17 -4.79 -17.39
CA LYS A 539 -3.12 -3.78 -17.23
C LYS A 539 -1.84 -4.28 -17.88
N ARG A 540 -1.14 -3.40 -18.59
CA ARG A 540 0.17 -3.70 -19.19
C ARG A 540 1.24 -2.84 -18.52
N PHE A 541 2.28 -3.48 -18.03
CA PHE A 541 3.42 -2.83 -17.37
C PHE A 541 4.69 -2.98 -18.20
N GLY A 542 5.57 -1.98 -18.19
CA GLY A 542 6.87 -2.08 -18.84
C GLY A 542 7.80 -3.09 -18.16
N VAL A 543 8.70 -3.67 -18.96
CA VAL A 543 9.63 -4.74 -18.55
C VAL A 543 11.06 -4.46 -19.00
N ILE A 544 11.31 -3.32 -19.65
CA ILE A 544 12.62 -3.00 -20.23
C ILE A 544 13.47 -2.33 -19.14
N PHE A 545 14.55 -3.02 -18.77
CA PHE A 545 15.51 -2.59 -17.77
C PHE A 545 16.04 -1.18 -18.06
N GLU A 546 16.10 -0.35 -17.01
CA GLU A 546 16.51 1.07 -17.06
C GLU A 546 15.71 1.96 -18.02
N LYS A 547 14.58 1.49 -18.58
CA LYS A 547 13.76 2.30 -19.52
C LYS A 547 12.34 2.53 -19.02
N ASN A 548 11.57 1.45 -18.84
CA ASN A 548 10.16 1.54 -18.46
C ASN A 548 9.71 0.46 -17.48
N GLU A 549 10.66 -0.28 -16.90
CA GLU A 549 10.36 -1.38 -16.00
C GLU A 549 9.48 -0.91 -14.82
N GLY A 550 8.35 -1.60 -14.61
CA GLY A 550 7.40 -1.29 -13.54
C GLY A 550 6.40 -0.18 -13.86
N GLU A 551 6.61 0.60 -14.92
CA GLU A 551 5.68 1.65 -15.33
C GLU A 551 4.38 1.07 -15.90
N LEU A 552 3.22 1.62 -15.52
CA LEU A 552 1.94 1.24 -16.12
C LEU A 552 1.83 1.89 -17.50
N LEU A 553 1.76 1.09 -18.56
CA LEU A 553 1.72 1.54 -19.96
C LEU A 553 0.30 1.59 -20.54
N SER A 554 -0.59 0.69 -20.12
CA SER A 554 -2.01 0.75 -20.48
C SER A 554 -2.92 0.04 -19.50
N GLU A 555 -4.18 0.47 -19.46
CA GLU A 555 -5.27 -0.15 -18.71
C GLU A 555 -6.51 -0.29 -19.61
N GLN A 556 -7.14 -1.45 -19.61
CA GLN A 556 -8.32 -1.74 -20.42
C GLN A 556 -9.40 -2.37 -19.54
N VAL A 557 -10.65 -1.95 -19.71
CA VAL A 557 -11.80 -2.53 -19.01
C VAL A 557 -12.73 -3.19 -20.02
N PHE A 558 -13.03 -4.46 -19.79
CA PHE A 558 -13.94 -5.27 -20.60
C PHE A 558 -15.16 -5.65 -19.78
N SER A 559 -16.32 -5.61 -20.42
CA SER A 559 -17.54 -6.21 -19.87
C SER A 559 -17.43 -7.72 -19.77
N SER A 560 -18.35 -8.35 -19.02
CA SER A 560 -18.44 -9.80 -18.89
C SER A 560 -18.71 -10.53 -20.21
N SER A 561 -19.19 -9.84 -21.24
CA SER A 561 -19.33 -10.37 -22.61
C SER A 561 -18.07 -10.19 -23.48
N GLY A 562 -17.00 -9.60 -22.95
CA GLY A 562 -15.75 -9.36 -23.68
C GLY A 562 -15.71 -8.07 -24.50
N THR A 563 -16.71 -7.19 -24.40
CA THR A 563 -16.69 -5.88 -25.07
C THR A 563 -15.79 -4.92 -24.31
N GLN A 564 -14.80 -4.32 -24.97
CA GLN A 564 -13.94 -3.29 -24.39
C GLN A 564 -14.74 -2.00 -24.17
N MET A 565 -14.91 -1.62 -22.91
CA MET A 565 -15.67 -0.44 -22.49
C MET A 565 -14.77 0.80 -22.39
N GLN A 566 -13.50 0.60 -22.07
CA GLN A 566 -12.54 1.67 -21.83
C GLN A 566 -11.11 1.20 -22.11
N ARG A 567 -10.26 2.10 -22.62
CA ARG A 567 -8.80 1.92 -22.68
C ARG A 567 -8.12 3.23 -22.28
N ALA A 568 -7.14 3.17 -21.40
CA ALA A 568 -6.23 4.26 -21.10
C ALA A 568 -4.81 3.84 -21.49
N ASP A 569 -4.08 4.72 -22.16
CA ASP A 569 -2.66 4.56 -22.48
C ASP A 569 -1.87 5.66 -21.77
N TYR A 570 -0.69 5.31 -21.26
CA TYR A 570 0.17 6.17 -20.47
C TYR A 570 1.55 6.29 -21.12
N ALA A 571 2.10 7.50 -21.19
CA ALA A 571 3.46 7.73 -21.64
C ALA A 571 4.23 8.56 -20.61
N TYR A 572 5.47 8.17 -20.36
CA TYR A 572 6.40 8.82 -19.44
C TYR A 572 7.53 9.46 -20.24
N VAL A 573 8.27 10.38 -19.64
CA VAL A 573 9.47 10.98 -20.25
C VAL A 573 10.42 9.87 -20.66
N GLN A 574 10.93 9.89 -21.89
CA GLN A 574 11.88 8.90 -22.39
C GLN A 574 13.34 9.39 -22.22
N ASP A 575 14.29 8.45 -22.24
CA ASP A 575 15.73 8.74 -22.10
C ASP A 575 16.21 9.79 -23.10
N GLU A 576 15.72 9.74 -24.34
CA GLU A 576 16.11 10.65 -25.42
C GLU A 576 15.59 12.10 -25.20
N GLU A 577 14.58 12.28 -24.36
CA GLU A 577 13.96 13.57 -24.06
C GLU A 577 14.62 14.27 -22.86
N MET A 578 15.39 13.54 -22.05
CA MET A 578 15.98 14.03 -20.80
C MET A 578 16.88 15.25 -21.00
N GLY A 579 17.58 15.36 -22.14
CA GLY A 579 18.41 16.52 -22.46
C GLY A 579 17.64 17.84 -22.61
N GLN A 580 16.31 17.79 -22.69
CA GLN A 580 15.42 18.95 -22.79
C GLN A 580 14.65 19.22 -21.49
N GLN A 581 14.78 18.35 -20.48
CA GLN A 581 14.04 18.49 -19.22
C GLN A 581 14.78 19.41 -18.24
N PRO A 582 14.05 20.17 -17.41
CA PRO A 582 14.65 21.09 -16.43
C PRO A 582 15.09 20.39 -15.13
N PHE A 583 14.89 19.08 -15.01
CA PHE A 583 15.24 18.24 -13.87
C PHE A 583 16.28 17.18 -14.29
N PRO A 584 17.10 16.66 -13.36
CA PRO A 584 18.16 15.70 -13.71
C PRO A 584 17.60 14.34 -14.16
N ASP A 585 18.42 13.58 -14.89
CA ASP A 585 18.07 12.21 -15.34
C ASP A 585 17.79 11.25 -14.17
N GLU A 586 18.57 11.40 -13.10
CA GLU A 586 18.49 10.59 -11.90
C GLU A 586 18.40 11.52 -10.68
N ALA A 587 17.57 11.17 -9.70
CA ALA A 587 17.46 11.88 -8.43
C ALA A 587 18.76 11.81 -7.62
N GLY A 588 19.59 10.77 -7.82
CA GLY A 588 20.86 10.57 -7.15
C GLY A 588 21.47 9.23 -7.59
N PHE A 589 22.64 8.88 -7.07
CA PHE A 589 23.29 7.62 -7.40
C PHE A 589 22.90 6.52 -6.41
N GLY A 590 22.22 5.48 -6.91
CA GLY A 590 22.07 4.23 -6.18
C GLY A 590 23.35 3.38 -6.25
N PHE A 591 23.49 2.41 -5.35
CA PHE A 591 24.63 1.47 -5.38
C PHE A 591 24.50 0.39 -6.46
N HIS A 592 23.39 0.34 -7.20
CA HIS A 592 23.06 -0.76 -8.13
C HIS A 592 22.07 -0.35 -9.24
N ASP A 593 20.83 -0.90 -9.22
CA ASP A 593 19.81 -0.75 -10.26
C ASP A 593 19.44 0.72 -10.48
N ARG A 594 19.75 1.24 -11.68
CA ARG A 594 19.57 2.66 -11.99
C ARG A 594 18.12 3.04 -12.22
N MET A 595 17.21 2.08 -12.43
CA MET A 595 15.79 2.41 -12.59
C MET A 595 15.20 3.01 -11.30
N GLU A 596 15.72 2.60 -10.14
CA GLU A 596 15.33 3.12 -8.83
C GLU A 596 15.66 4.62 -8.66
N SER A 597 16.68 5.13 -9.38
CA SER A 597 17.07 6.55 -9.32
C SER A 597 16.52 7.41 -10.46
N LYS A 598 16.16 6.83 -11.61
CA LYS A 598 15.67 7.56 -12.78
C LYS A 598 14.38 8.35 -12.51
N LEU A 599 14.35 9.61 -12.99
CA LEU A 599 13.18 10.48 -12.97
C LEU A 599 12.43 10.40 -14.30
N ARG A 600 11.31 9.68 -14.32
CA ARG A 600 10.46 9.44 -15.50
C ARG A 600 9.01 9.85 -15.19
N PRO A 601 8.71 11.15 -15.03
CA PRO A 601 7.35 11.58 -14.73
C PRO A 601 6.40 11.31 -15.90
N LEU A 602 5.11 11.16 -15.59
CA LEU A 602 4.05 10.92 -16.57
C LEU A 602 3.85 12.14 -17.48
N VAL A 603 3.99 11.97 -18.80
CA VAL A 603 3.84 13.00 -19.83
C VAL A 603 2.43 13.02 -20.40
N SER A 604 1.84 11.85 -20.65
CA SER A 604 0.49 11.80 -21.22
C SER A 604 -0.38 10.67 -20.67
N THR A 605 -1.68 10.94 -20.62
CA THR A 605 -2.74 9.95 -20.43
C THR A 605 -3.75 10.13 -21.55
N VAL A 606 -3.98 9.07 -22.32
CA VAL A 606 -4.97 9.06 -23.40
C VAL A 606 -6.03 8.02 -23.08
N LEU A 607 -7.23 8.48 -22.75
CA LEU A 607 -8.38 7.67 -22.39
C LEU A 607 -9.36 7.60 -23.57
N GLN A 608 -9.64 6.40 -24.06
CA GLN A 608 -10.70 6.12 -25.02
C GLN A 608 -11.91 5.51 -24.31
N ARG A 609 -13.06 6.18 -24.42
CA ARG A 609 -14.34 5.70 -23.87
C ARG A 609 -15.52 6.17 -24.72
N ASP A 610 -16.44 5.25 -25.01
CA ASP A 610 -17.66 5.52 -25.79
C ASP A 610 -17.36 6.27 -27.11
N GLY A 611 -16.28 5.94 -27.81
CA GLY A 611 -15.86 6.60 -29.06
C GLY A 611 -15.25 8.00 -28.91
N VAL A 612 -15.08 8.48 -27.68
CA VAL A 612 -14.39 9.75 -27.37
C VAL A 612 -12.99 9.47 -26.85
N THR A 613 -12.02 10.23 -27.34
CA THR A 613 -10.65 10.26 -26.84
C THR A 613 -10.49 11.49 -25.97
N TYR A 614 -10.09 11.28 -24.73
CA TYR A 614 -9.78 12.28 -23.72
C TYR A 614 -8.27 12.23 -23.46
N SER A 615 -7.60 13.38 -23.55
CA SER A 615 -6.14 13.47 -23.48
C SER A 615 -5.74 14.46 -22.38
N ASN A 616 -4.85 14.02 -21.49
CA ASN A 616 -4.09 14.86 -20.57
C ASN A 616 -2.64 14.87 -21.01
N ILE A 617 -2.07 16.01 -21.37
CA ILE A 617 -0.70 16.14 -21.83
C ILE A 617 0.01 17.15 -20.95
N VAL A 618 1.14 16.76 -20.34
CA VAL A 618 2.05 17.69 -19.66
C VAL A 618 2.96 18.30 -20.71
N ASP A 619 2.80 19.60 -20.96
CA ASP A 619 3.59 20.33 -21.96
C ASP A 619 4.98 20.69 -21.41
N SER A 620 5.09 20.87 -20.09
CA SER A 620 6.37 21.16 -19.43
C SER A 620 6.35 20.79 -17.94
N PHE A 621 7.53 20.46 -17.42
CA PHE A 621 7.80 20.25 -16.01
C PHE A 621 8.64 21.39 -15.43
N ASP A 622 8.79 21.44 -14.11
CA ASP A 622 9.81 22.23 -13.43
C ASP A 622 11.03 21.39 -13.01
N GLN A 623 12.00 22.05 -12.36
CA GLN A 623 13.23 21.47 -11.82
C GLN A 623 13.03 20.32 -10.80
N PHE A 624 11.82 20.12 -10.28
CA PHE A 624 11.47 19.02 -9.38
C PHE A 624 10.60 17.96 -10.08
N ALA A 625 10.58 17.95 -11.42
CA ALA A 625 9.79 17.03 -12.25
C ALA A 625 8.27 17.15 -12.03
N ARG A 626 7.77 18.32 -11.61
CA ARG A 626 6.33 18.57 -11.41
C ARG A 626 5.72 19.25 -12.64
N PRO A 627 4.51 18.88 -13.09
CA PRO A 627 3.85 19.53 -14.22
C PRO A 627 3.64 21.04 -13.99
N VAL A 628 4.11 21.87 -14.92
CA VAL A 628 3.95 23.34 -14.92
C VAL A 628 2.91 23.76 -15.94
N SER A 629 2.95 23.22 -17.15
CA SER A 629 1.93 23.44 -18.18
C SER A 629 1.27 22.12 -18.53
N VAL A 630 -0.07 22.11 -18.56
CA VAL A 630 -0.86 20.92 -18.87
C VAL A 630 -1.96 21.28 -19.84
N THR A 631 -2.02 20.56 -20.97
CA THR A 631 -3.07 20.66 -21.97
C THR A 631 -4.01 19.45 -21.86
N ARG A 632 -5.27 19.73 -21.56
CA ARG A 632 -6.36 18.76 -21.46
C ARG A 632 -7.29 18.93 -22.64
N SER A 633 -7.64 17.87 -23.34
CA SER A 633 -8.48 17.96 -24.54
C SER A 633 -9.31 16.71 -24.81
N SER A 634 -10.43 16.87 -25.51
CA SER A 634 -11.17 15.73 -26.07
C SER A 634 -11.53 15.95 -27.54
N ASN A 635 -11.84 14.87 -28.25
CA ASN A 635 -12.39 14.93 -29.61
C ASN A 635 -13.91 15.15 -29.66
N ILE A 636 -14.53 15.58 -28.55
CA ILE A 636 -15.95 15.99 -28.54
C ILE A 636 -16.11 17.19 -29.49
N ASN A 637 -17.16 17.18 -30.31
CA ASN A 637 -17.52 18.31 -31.17
C ASN A 637 -17.46 19.63 -30.38
N TYR A 638 -17.00 20.70 -31.02
CA TYR A 638 -16.61 22.01 -30.43
C TYR A 638 -15.17 22.15 -29.93
N GLY A 639 -14.32 21.12 -30.07
CA GLY A 639 -12.86 21.28 -29.89
C GLY A 639 -12.48 21.68 -28.47
N TYR A 640 -13.02 20.98 -27.48
CA TYR A 640 -12.73 21.24 -26.08
C TYR A 640 -11.27 20.93 -25.78
N SER A 641 -10.45 21.98 -25.73
CA SER A 641 -9.09 21.97 -25.25
C SER A 641 -8.93 23.07 -24.20
N ARG A 642 -8.13 22.81 -23.18
CA ARG A 642 -7.84 23.72 -22.07
C ARG A 642 -6.39 23.54 -21.68
N SER A 643 -5.64 24.64 -21.66
CA SER A 643 -4.29 24.67 -21.11
C SER A 643 -4.30 25.39 -19.76
N ASP A 644 -3.74 24.72 -18.75
CA ASP A 644 -3.54 25.23 -17.40
C ASP A 644 -2.04 25.40 -17.16
N VAL A 645 -1.65 26.58 -16.64
CA VAL A 645 -0.28 26.83 -16.18
C VAL A 645 -0.29 26.96 -14.67
N THR A 646 0.43 26.08 -13.98
CA THR A 646 0.58 26.07 -12.53
C THR A 646 1.89 26.76 -12.14
N THR A 647 1.82 27.70 -11.21
CA THR A 647 2.98 28.25 -10.54
C THR A 647 3.05 27.68 -9.13
N TYR A 648 4.19 27.10 -8.77
CA TYR A 648 4.45 26.58 -7.43
C TYR A 648 5.18 27.61 -6.57
N HIS A 649 4.95 27.57 -5.27
CA HIS A 649 5.73 28.20 -4.23
C HIS A 649 6.55 27.12 -3.52
N ASP A 650 7.87 27.24 -3.59
CA ASP A 650 8.80 26.38 -2.87
C ASP A 650 9.54 27.18 -1.81
N ASN A 651 9.46 26.73 -0.56
CA ASN A 651 10.23 27.28 0.54
C ASN A 651 11.46 26.39 0.81
N LEU A 652 12.57 26.69 0.12
CA LEU A 652 13.80 25.90 0.22
C LEU A 652 14.46 25.95 1.62
N SER A 653 14.17 26.97 2.43
CA SER A 653 14.73 27.11 3.77
C SER A 653 14.08 26.15 4.78
N LYS A 654 12.78 25.89 4.61
CA LYS A 654 12.01 24.90 5.38
C LYS A 654 11.85 23.58 4.65
N TRP A 655 12.32 23.50 3.41
CA TRP A 655 12.14 22.38 2.47
C TRP A 655 10.66 21.99 2.30
N VAL A 656 9.81 23.00 2.15
CA VAL A 656 8.39 22.80 1.79
C VAL A 656 8.26 23.02 0.29
N LEU A 657 7.94 21.95 -0.45
CA LEU A 657 7.90 21.96 -1.91
C LEU A 657 6.48 21.73 -2.43
N GLY A 658 6.15 22.31 -3.58
CA GLY A 658 4.98 21.94 -4.38
C GLY A 658 3.69 22.62 -3.96
N GLN A 659 3.77 23.68 -3.15
CA GLN A 659 2.59 24.45 -2.78
C GLN A 659 2.08 25.23 -4.00
N VAL A 660 0.82 25.04 -4.38
CA VAL A 660 0.28 25.74 -5.56
C VAL A 660 0.08 27.22 -5.22
N ALA A 661 0.84 28.10 -5.88
CA ALA A 661 0.73 29.55 -5.74
C ALA A 661 -0.34 30.14 -6.64
N SER A 662 -0.46 29.65 -7.88
CA SER A 662 -1.56 30.05 -8.77
C SER A 662 -1.77 29.04 -9.88
N VAL A 663 -2.99 28.97 -10.39
CA VAL A 663 -3.31 28.27 -11.65
C VAL A 663 -3.84 29.31 -12.63
N THR A 664 -3.25 29.38 -13.82
CA THR A 664 -3.71 30.21 -14.93
C THR A 664 -4.40 29.35 -15.96
N THR A 665 -5.67 29.63 -16.24
CA THR A 665 -6.50 28.92 -17.23
C THR A 665 -6.98 29.91 -18.27
N ALA A 666 -6.60 29.71 -19.54
CA ALA A 666 -7.01 30.59 -20.64
C ALA A 666 -6.76 32.10 -20.36
N GLY A 667 -5.62 32.43 -19.75
CA GLY A 667 -5.24 33.80 -19.41
C GLY A 667 -5.91 34.39 -18.16
N LEU A 668 -6.77 33.63 -17.47
CA LEU A 668 -7.39 34.00 -16.21
C LEU A 668 -6.73 33.26 -15.05
N VAL A 669 -6.61 33.91 -13.89
CA VAL A 669 -6.12 33.28 -12.65
C VAL A 669 -7.32 33.04 -11.72
N PRO A 670 -8.04 31.90 -11.87
CA PRO A 670 -9.19 31.59 -11.02
C PRO A 670 -8.83 31.51 -9.54
N THR A 671 -7.64 30.98 -9.21
CA THR A 671 -7.16 30.84 -7.83
C THR A 671 -5.71 31.27 -7.70
N GLN A 672 -5.41 31.97 -6.62
CA GLN A 672 -4.05 32.28 -6.19
C GLN A 672 -3.95 32.23 -4.66
N THR A 673 -2.82 31.75 -4.15
CA THR A 673 -2.50 31.68 -2.73
C THR A 673 -1.10 32.24 -2.51
N ASP A 674 -1.01 33.21 -1.61
CA ASP A 674 0.27 33.72 -1.14
C ASP A 674 0.66 32.96 0.14
N TYR A 675 1.90 32.48 0.18
CA TYR A 675 2.46 31.75 1.31
C TYR A 675 3.45 32.64 2.08
N ASP A 676 3.52 32.41 3.39
CA ASP A 676 4.48 33.06 4.24
C ASP A 676 5.90 32.50 4.05
N SER A 677 6.88 33.38 3.83
CA SER A 677 8.26 32.97 3.54
C SER A 677 9.00 32.32 4.73
N ALA A 678 8.54 32.50 5.97
CA ALA A 678 9.19 31.92 7.15
C ALA A 678 8.60 30.58 7.57
N THR A 679 7.28 30.39 7.37
CA THR A 679 6.51 29.24 7.85
C THR A 679 6.00 28.33 6.73
N ALA A 680 6.00 28.81 5.48
CA ALA A 680 5.35 28.18 4.33
C ALA A 680 3.84 27.96 4.52
N LEU A 681 3.18 28.69 5.44
CA LEU A 681 1.74 28.60 5.63
C LEU A 681 1.00 29.55 4.66
N PRO A 682 -0.18 29.16 4.14
CA PRO A 682 -0.96 30.03 3.25
C PRO A 682 -1.56 31.20 4.06
N ILE A 683 -1.25 32.43 3.67
CA ILE A 683 -1.65 33.64 4.41
C ILE A 683 -2.72 34.48 3.70
N ARG A 684 -2.83 34.39 2.37
CA ARG A 684 -3.84 35.11 1.59
C ARG A 684 -4.33 34.26 0.43
N ASN A 685 -5.65 34.17 0.27
CA ASN A 685 -6.28 33.50 -0.86
C ASN A 685 -7.01 34.51 -1.74
N TYR A 686 -6.94 34.30 -3.05
CA TYR A 686 -7.50 35.16 -4.07
C TYR A 686 -8.37 34.36 -5.03
N ALA A 687 -9.46 34.99 -5.49
CA ALA A 687 -10.30 34.49 -6.57
C ALA A 687 -10.41 35.56 -7.66
N PHE A 688 -9.96 35.24 -8.87
CA PHE A 688 -9.94 36.17 -10.00
C PHE A 688 -9.27 37.53 -9.67
N GLY A 689 -8.16 37.48 -8.94
CA GLY A 689 -7.41 38.66 -8.49
C GLY A 689 -8.00 39.40 -7.27
N ASN A 690 -9.17 39.03 -6.78
CA ASN A 690 -9.78 39.64 -5.59
C ASN A 690 -9.38 38.87 -4.34
N LEU A 691 -8.91 39.57 -3.29
CA LEU A 691 -8.61 38.97 -1.99
C LEU A 691 -9.91 38.46 -1.36
N VAL A 692 -10.00 37.15 -1.12
CA VAL A 692 -11.19 36.53 -0.50
C VAL A 692 -10.98 36.22 0.96
N GLN A 693 -9.74 35.96 1.38
CA GLN A 693 -9.43 35.52 2.72
C GLN A 693 -7.99 35.88 3.12
N THR A 694 -7.80 36.31 4.36
CA THR A 694 -6.47 36.39 5.01
C THR A 694 -6.46 35.49 6.24
N VAL A 695 -5.41 34.70 6.43
CA VAL A 695 -5.27 33.76 7.55
C VAL A 695 -4.02 34.11 8.36
N THR A 696 -4.11 34.03 9.68
CA THR A 696 -2.96 34.11 10.60
C THR A 696 -2.90 32.84 11.46
N TYR A 697 -1.72 32.56 12.00
CA TYR A 697 -1.42 31.31 12.69
C TYR A 697 -0.75 31.54 14.04
N ASN A 698 -0.98 30.62 14.96
CA ASN A 698 -0.27 30.51 16.22
C ASN A 698 1.14 29.93 15.98
N PRO A 699 2.07 30.05 16.95
CA PRO A 699 3.43 29.51 16.82
C PRO A 699 3.50 28.01 16.55
N ASP A 700 2.49 27.24 17.00
CA ASP A 700 2.38 25.79 16.79
C ASP A 700 1.81 25.40 15.42
N GLY A 701 1.50 26.38 14.56
CA GLY A 701 0.94 26.17 13.23
C GLY A 701 -0.59 26.12 13.17
N THR A 702 -1.30 26.14 14.32
CA THR A 702 -2.76 26.19 14.33
C THR A 702 -3.30 27.55 13.85
N VAL A 703 -4.50 27.59 13.28
CA VAL A 703 -5.10 28.84 12.79
C VAL A 703 -5.46 29.75 13.98
N ALA A 704 -5.03 31.01 13.92
CA ALA A 704 -5.34 32.03 14.94
C ALA A 704 -6.51 32.92 14.50
N THR A 705 -6.50 33.41 13.26
CA THR A 705 -7.58 34.24 12.73
C THR A 705 -7.86 33.98 11.27
N VAL A 706 -9.13 34.10 10.87
CA VAL A 706 -9.56 34.16 9.48
C VAL A 706 -10.28 35.49 9.25
N LYS A 707 -9.80 36.28 8.30
CA LYS A 707 -10.41 37.55 7.91
C LYS A 707 -10.99 37.47 6.52
N ASP A 708 -12.27 37.81 6.37
CA ASP A 708 -12.96 37.85 5.08
C ASP A 708 -12.58 39.11 4.24
N SER A 709 -13.13 39.20 3.03
CA SER A 709 -12.90 40.35 2.13
C SER A 709 -13.53 41.66 2.62
N ASN A 710 -14.50 41.60 3.55
CA ASN A 710 -15.16 42.75 4.18
C ASN A 710 -14.46 43.20 5.48
N ASN A 711 -13.30 42.62 5.80
CA ASN A 711 -12.52 42.84 7.03
C ASN A 711 -13.18 42.35 8.33
N HIS A 712 -14.14 41.44 8.25
CA HIS A 712 -14.64 40.74 9.42
C HIS A 712 -13.65 39.64 9.83
N ILE A 713 -13.31 39.59 11.12
CA ILE A 713 -12.30 38.68 11.68
C ILE A 713 -13.00 37.65 12.57
N THR A 714 -12.85 36.37 12.21
CA THR A 714 -13.14 35.24 13.10
C THR A 714 -11.84 34.81 13.78
N MET A 715 -11.85 34.68 15.10
CA MET A 715 -10.68 34.27 15.90
C MET A 715 -10.88 32.85 16.43
N MET A 716 -9.82 32.05 16.40
CA MET A 716 -9.80 30.66 16.87
C MET A 716 -8.71 30.51 17.92
N SER A 717 -9.05 29.97 19.09
CA SER A 717 -8.12 29.87 20.21
C SER A 717 -8.35 28.60 21.04
N ASP A 718 -7.44 28.35 21.97
CA ASP A 718 -7.49 27.23 22.90
C ASP A 718 -7.56 25.85 22.24
N TRP A 719 -6.85 25.70 21.12
CA TRP A 719 -6.76 24.46 20.36
C TRP A 719 -6.40 23.25 21.23
N LYS A 720 -7.21 22.20 21.14
CA LYS A 720 -6.96 20.92 21.79
C LYS A 720 -7.32 19.78 20.84
N ARG A 721 -6.33 18.92 20.55
CA ARG A 721 -6.49 17.73 19.69
C ARG A 721 -7.05 18.08 18.30
N GLY A 722 -6.61 19.21 17.74
CA GLY A 722 -7.01 19.66 16.40
C GLY A 722 -8.35 20.39 16.35
N VAL A 723 -8.97 20.65 17.51
CA VAL A 723 -10.25 21.36 17.60
C VAL A 723 -10.05 22.68 18.37
N PRO A 724 -10.45 23.84 17.80
CA PRO A 724 -10.45 25.10 18.54
C PRO A 724 -11.54 25.04 19.62
N ARG A 725 -11.18 25.28 20.89
CA ARG A 725 -12.17 25.27 21.98
C ARG A 725 -12.95 26.58 22.08
N THR A 726 -12.53 27.61 21.38
CA THR A 726 -13.21 28.91 21.32
C THR A 726 -13.09 29.49 19.93
N VAL A 727 -14.25 29.78 19.32
CA VAL A 727 -14.37 30.48 18.04
C VAL A 727 -15.13 31.77 18.30
N GLN A 728 -14.46 32.91 18.17
CA GLN A 728 -15.08 34.22 18.32
C GLN A 728 -15.38 34.81 16.95
N TYR A 729 -16.65 35.14 16.72
CA TYR A 729 -17.10 35.76 15.49
C TYR A 729 -16.93 37.28 15.51
N PRO A 730 -16.94 37.92 14.32
CA PRO A 730 -16.91 39.36 14.19
C PRO A 730 -18.05 40.04 14.97
N ALA A 731 -17.82 41.25 15.47
CA ALA A 731 -18.85 42.05 16.11
C ALA A 731 -19.99 42.39 15.14
N THR A 732 -21.23 42.24 15.61
CA THR A 732 -22.45 42.68 14.91
C THR A 732 -23.21 43.71 15.77
N PRO A 733 -24.23 44.42 15.22
CA PRO A 733 -25.09 45.28 16.04
C PRO A 733 -25.75 44.54 17.22
N GLU A 734 -26.08 43.26 17.04
CA GLU A 734 -26.71 42.40 18.04
C GLU A 734 -25.70 41.86 19.06
N ALA A 735 -24.45 41.63 18.64
CA ALA A 735 -23.34 41.21 19.50
C ALA A 735 -22.12 42.14 19.33
N PRO A 736 -22.11 43.32 19.97
CA PRO A 736 -21.04 44.33 19.78
C PRO A 736 -19.63 43.87 20.19
N GLY A 737 -19.52 42.82 21.01
CA GLY A 737 -18.26 42.18 21.38
C GLY A 737 -17.87 40.98 20.50
N GLY A 738 -18.68 40.63 19.50
CA GLY A 738 -18.63 39.35 18.79
C GLY A 738 -19.32 38.24 19.57
N SER A 739 -20.04 37.36 18.88
CA SER A 739 -20.54 36.12 19.47
C SER A 739 -19.43 35.09 19.60
N THR A 740 -19.63 34.05 20.41
CA THR A 740 -18.61 33.01 20.63
C THR A 740 -19.26 31.63 20.65
N GLU A 741 -18.67 30.70 19.91
CA GLU A 741 -18.90 29.26 20.07
C GLU A 741 -17.79 28.65 20.91
N THR A 742 -18.12 27.64 21.71
CA THR A 742 -17.14 26.94 22.56
C THR A 742 -17.27 25.43 22.49
N ALA A 743 -16.16 24.72 22.71
CA ALA A 743 -16.13 23.26 22.75
C ALA A 743 -15.28 22.74 23.92
N VAL A 744 -15.74 21.64 24.54
CA VAL A 744 -15.01 20.90 25.56
C VAL A 744 -14.48 19.60 24.96
N VAL A 745 -13.16 19.50 24.82
CA VAL A 745 -12.47 18.38 24.17
C VAL A 745 -11.73 17.54 25.20
N ASN A 746 -11.96 16.22 25.20
CA ASN A 746 -11.25 15.30 26.09
C ASN A 746 -9.85 14.94 25.55
N ASP A 747 -9.10 14.12 26.29
CA ASP A 747 -7.73 13.80 25.92
C ASP A 747 -7.63 12.81 24.74
N ALA A 748 -8.70 12.06 24.45
CA ALA A 748 -8.82 11.23 23.26
C ALA A 748 -9.15 12.03 21.98
N GLY A 749 -9.36 13.34 22.10
CA GLY A 749 -9.72 14.23 20.98
C GLY A 749 -11.21 14.30 20.67
N TRP A 750 -12.07 13.81 21.56
CA TRP A 750 -13.52 13.83 21.35
C TRP A 750 -14.15 15.08 21.97
N VAL A 751 -15.09 15.69 21.23
CA VAL A 751 -15.88 16.84 21.69
C VAL A 751 -16.98 16.34 22.64
N THR A 752 -16.80 16.54 23.93
CA THR A 752 -17.77 16.12 24.96
C THR A 752 -18.89 17.13 25.21
N SER A 753 -18.71 18.38 24.79
CA SER A 753 -19.75 19.41 24.81
C SER A 753 -19.43 20.49 23.78
N ALA A 754 -20.43 21.06 23.15
CA ALA A 754 -20.32 22.26 22.31
C ALA A 754 -21.43 23.24 22.68
N SER A 755 -21.09 24.52 22.82
CA SER A 755 -22.06 25.58 23.08
C SER A 755 -22.12 26.51 21.88
N ASP A 756 -23.33 26.82 21.44
CA ASP A 756 -23.59 27.76 20.35
C ASP A 756 -23.33 29.22 20.76
N GLU A 757 -23.55 30.14 19.83
CA GLU A 757 -23.40 31.59 20.01
C GLU A 757 -24.31 32.19 21.09
N ASN A 758 -25.38 31.48 21.47
CA ASN A 758 -26.33 31.88 22.51
C ASN A 758 -25.99 31.24 23.88
N GLY A 759 -24.95 30.41 23.94
CA GLY A 759 -24.50 29.73 25.16
C GLY A 759 -25.24 28.42 25.45
N TYR A 760 -26.07 27.90 24.53
CA TYR A 760 -26.78 26.65 24.75
C TYR A 760 -25.87 25.45 24.46
N ALA A 761 -25.62 24.63 25.47
CA ALA A 761 -24.68 23.52 25.40
C ALA A 761 -25.36 22.20 24.98
N THR A 762 -24.84 21.56 23.93
CA THR A 762 -25.12 20.17 23.58
C THR A 762 -23.97 19.29 24.03
N ALA A 763 -24.26 18.25 24.83
CA ALA A 763 -23.25 17.33 25.35
C ALA A 763 -23.25 15.98 24.61
N TYR A 764 -22.08 15.37 24.50
CA TYR A 764 -21.86 14.13 23.75
C TYR A 764 -21.20 13.05 24.62
N GLY A 765 -21.79 11.86 24.61
CA GLY A 765 -21.20 10.63 25.14
C GLY A 765 -20.68 9.74 24.01
N TYR A 766 -19.68 8.92 24.31
CA TYR A 766 -19.01 8.05 23.35
C TYR A 766 -18.95 6.61 23.86
N ASP A 767 -18.91 5.64 22.95
CA ASP A 767 -18.59 4.25 23.28
C ASP A 767 -17.06 4.01 23.34
N SER A 768 -16.65 2.78 23.65
CA SER A 768 -15.22 2.43 23.79
C SER A 768 -14.43 2.54 22.48
N MET A 769 -15.09 2.61 21.32
CA MET A 769 -14.45 2.82 20.01
C MET A 769 -14.44 4.30 19.59
N GLY A 770 -15.07 5.19 20.34
CA GLY A 770 -15.16 6.62 20.02
C GLY A 770 -16.30 6.99 19.10
N ARG A 771 -17.29 6.12 18.93
CA ARG A 771 -18.53 6.46 18.23
C ARG A 771 -19.46 7.19 19.18
N VAL A 772 -20.19 8.20 18.71
CA VAL A 772 -21.16 8.93 19.54
C VAL A 772 -22.26 7.98 20.00
N SER A 773 -22.40 7.80 21.30
CA SER A 773 -23.38 6.92 21.95
C SER A 773 -24.50 7.69 22.65
N THR A 774 -24.32 8.99 22.94
CA THR A 774 -25.36 9.83 23.53
C THR A 774 -25.23 11.28 23.06
N VAL A 775 -26.35 11.94 22.80
CA VAL A 775 -26.45 13.38 22.58
C VAL A 775 -27.47 13.93 23.56
N THR A 776 -27.05 14.85 24.42
CA THR A 776 -27.91 15.55 25.38
C THR A 776 -28.07 16.99 24.94
N TYR A 777 -29.30 17.38 24.65
CA TYR A 777 -29.63 18.73 24.18
C TYR A 777 -29.69 19.72 25.35
N PRO A 778 -29.60 21.03 25.08
CA PRO A 778 -29.64 22.07 26.09
C PRO A 778 -30.87 21.96 27.01
N THR A 779 -30.68 22.24 28.30
CA THR A 779 -31.72 22.20 29.34
C THR A 779 -32.27 23.58 29.73
N ASP A 780 -31.65 24.64 29.19
CA ASP A 780 -31.83 26.01 29.69
C ASP A 780 -32.85 26.81 28.86
N ASP A 781 -33.63 26.13 28.01
CA ASP A 781 -34.81 26.68 27.34
C ASP A 781 -36.12 26.16 27.97
N SER A 782 -37.27 26.52 27.39
CA SER A 782 -38.58 26.08 27.88
C SER A 782 -38.97 24.65 27.50
N VAL A 783 -38.14 23.94 26.73
CA VAL A 783 -38.45 22.65 26.11
C VAL A 783 -37.60 21.55 26.76
N LEU A 784 -38.27 20.56 27.35
CA LEU A 784 -37.57 19.36 27.81
C LEU A 784 -37.27 18.44 26.63
N TRP A 785 -36.10 18.61 26.02
CA TRP A 785 -35.64 17.79 24.91
C TRP A 785 -35.22 16.40 25.39
N ASN A 786 -35.75 15.36 24.74
CA ASN A 786 -35.28 13.98 24.98
C ASN A 786 -33.88 13.81 24.39
N SER A 787 -32.96 13.25 25.19
CA SER A 787 -31.64 12.84 24.72
C SER A 787 -31.75 11.77 23.63
N THR A 788 -30.78 11.78 22.71
CA THR A 788 -30.61 10.73 21.72
C THR A 788 -29.57 9.74 22.22
N THR A 789 -29.86 8.44 22.24
CA THR A 789 -28.88 7.39 22.56
C THR A 789 -28.65 6.48 21.37
N SER A 790 -27.42 6.03 21.14
CA SER A 790 -27.11 5.05 20.12
C SER A 790 -26.24 3.91 20.66
N SER A 791 -26.52 2.69 20.18
CA SER A 791 -25.68 1.52 20.41
C SER A 791 -25.36 0.84 19.08
N PHE A 792 -24.10 0.44 18.89
CA PHE A 792 -23.68 -0.33 17.72
C PHE A 792 -23.01 -1.61 18.19
N VAL A 793 -23.65 -2.76 17.93
CA VAL A 793 -23.27 -4.05 18.52
C VAL A 793 -23.36 -5.18 17.51
N GLN A 794 -22.53 -6.20 17.70
CA GLN A 794 -22.63 -7.46 16.96
C GLN A 794 -23.72 -8.35 17.56
N VAL A 795 -24.54 -8.98 16.70
CA VAL A 795 -25.66 -9.83 17.09
C VAL A 795 -25.37 -11.29 16.73
N ASN A 796 -25.36 -12.18 17.73
CA ASN A 796 -24.99 -13.60 17.56
C ASN A 796 -26.15 -14.54 17.20
N GLN A 797 -27.24 -13.99 16.66
CA GLN A 797 -28.40 -14.74 16.20
C GLN A 797 -28.93 -14.15 14.90
N THR A 798 -29.72 -14.93 14.16
CA THR A 798 -30.40 -14.41 12.96
C THR A 798 -31.44 -13.35 13.37
N GLU A 799 -31.43 -12.20 12.70
CA GLU A 799 -32.39 -11.11 12.94
C GLU A 799 -32.93 -10.63 11.59
N MET A 800 -34.27 -10.68 11.40
CA MET A 800 -34.94 -10.19 10.20
C MET A 800 -34.37 -10.73 8.86
N GLY A 801 -33.92 -11.99 8.86
CA GLY A 801 -33.33 -12.63 7.68
C GLY A 801 -31.82 -12.39 7.50
N VAL A 802 -31.21 -11.54 8.32
CA VAL A 802 -29.75 -11.34 8.34
C VAL A 802 -29.11 -12.40 9.25
N PRO A 803 -28.15 -13.22 8.77
CA PRO A 803 -27.51 -14.26 9.56
C PRO A 803 -26.80 -13.75 10.83
N ALA A 804 -26.57 -14.65 11.80
CA ALA A 804 -25.78 -14.37 13.01
C ALA A 804 -24.37 -13.84 12.68
N GLY A 805 -23.87 -12.95 13.53
CA GLY A 805 -22.58 -12.26 13.39
C GLY A 805 -22.66 -10.89 12.70
N HIS A 806 -23.85 -10.47 12.27
CA HIS A 806 -24.11 -9.15 11.70
C HIS A 806 -24.05 -8.04 12.76
N TRP A 807 -23.91 -6.81 12.30
CA TRP A 807 -23.93 -5.63 13.17
C TRP A 807 -25.29 -4.94 13.15
N ARG A 808 -25.68 -4.41 14.30
CA ARG A 808 -26.92 -3.66 14.48
C ARG A 808 -26.64 -2.32 15.14
N GLN A 809 -27.18 -1.25 14.58
CA GLN A 809 -27.29 0.04 15.23
C GLN A 809 -28.72 0.23 15.75
N ILE A 810 -28.85 0.72 16.97
CA ILE A 810 -30.11 1.22 17.52
C ILE A 810 -29.89 2.70 17.84
N VAL A 811 -30.85 3.55 17.47
CA VAL A 811 -30.93 4.97 17.86
C VAL A 811 -32.27 5.20 18.52
N LEU A 812 -32.27 5.78 19.72
CA LEU A 812 -33.47 6.09 20.51
C LEU A 812 -33.53 7.59 20.79
N GLN A 813 -34.73 8.19 20.72
CA GLN A 813 -35.00 9.55 21.18
C GLN A 813 -36.44 9.66 21.69
N GLY A 814 -36.64 9.69 23.01
CA GLY A 814 -37.98 9.54 23.59
C GLY A 814 -38.60 8.20 23.17
N ASN A 815 -39.77 8.21 22.53
CA ASN A 815 -40.39 7.00 21.98
C ASN A 815 -39.89 6.61 20.58
N TYR A 816 -39.15 7.49 19.89
CA TYR A 816 -38.62 7.18 18.57
C TYR A 816 -37.52 6.13 18.67
N GLU A 817 -37.63 5.05 17.91
CA GLU A 817 -36.58 4.06 17.71
C GLU A 817 -36.29 3.89 16.23
N LYS A 818 -35.00 3.86 15.90
CA LYS A 818 -34.48 3.45 14.59
C LYS A 818 -33.50 2.33 14.76
N VAL A 819 -33.72 1.24 14.05
CA VAL A 819 -32.83 0.08 14.01
C VAL A 819 -32.31 -0.10 12.59
N THR A 820 -31.00 -0.25 12.46
CA THR A 820 -30.31 -0.52 11.20
C THR A 820 -29.49 -1.79 11.34
N LEU A 821 -29.73 -2.77 10.47
CA LEU A 821 -28.94 -3.99 10.34
C LEU A 821 -27.98 -3.86 9.16
N PHE A 822 -26.75 -4.29 9.39
CA PHE A 822 -25.65 -4.21 8.42
C PHE A 822 -25.22 -5.59 7.99
N ASP A 823 -24.81 -5.73 6.74
CA ASP A 823 -24.09 -6.93 6.31
C ASP A 823 -22.63 -6.93 6.82
N ALA A 824 -21.89 -7.97 6.44
CA ALA A 824 -20.51 -8.17 6.83
C ALA A 824 -19.57 -7.07 6.32
N LEU A 825 -19.92 -6.37 5.24
CA LEU A 825 -19.15 -5.24 4.72
C LEU A 825 -19.63 -3.91 5.31
N LEU A 826 -20.42 -3.95 6.38
CA LEU A 826 -20.98 -2.81 7.08
C LEU A 826 -21.87 -1.93 6.18
N ARG A 827 -22.55 -2.54 5.21
CA ARG A 827 -23.55 -1.87 4.36
C ARG A 827 -24.95 -2.05 4.97
N PRO A 828 -25.77 -0.98 5.08
CA PRO A 828 -27.13 -1.09 5.63
C PRO A 828 -28.03 -1.95 4.74
N VAL A 829 -28.42 -3.15 5.19
CA VAL A 829 -29.29 -4.06 4.42
C VAL A 829 -30.75 -3.98 4.82
N LEU A 830 -31.04 -3.61 6.07
CA LEU A 830 -32.39 -3.46 6.58
C LEU A 830 -32.44 -2.33 7.59
N GLN A 831 -33.49 -1.53 7.54
CA GLN A 831 -33.73 -0.46 8.50
C GLN A 831 -35.21 -0.43 8.85
N TYR A 832 -35.54 -0.27 10.13
CA TYR A 832 -36.89 0.08 10.54
C TYR A 832 -36.90 1.22 11.56
N GLU A 833 -38.01 1.96 11.57
CA GLU A 833 -38.26 3.06 12.50
C GLU A 833 -39.67 2.93 13.08
N ARG A 834 -39.86 3.30 14.35
CA ARG A 834 -41.15 3.23 15.03
C ARG A 834 -41.24 4.18 16.21
N ASP A 835 -42.46 4.50 16.62
CA ASP A 835 -42.77 4.92 17.98
C ASP A 835 -42.97 3.65 18.82
N ILE A 836 -42.16 3.44 19.86
CA ILE A 836 -42.22 2.24 20.70
C ILE A 836 -43.57 2.11 21.42
N ALA A 837 -44.21 3.22 21.78
CA ALA A 837 -45.53 3.23 22.42
C ALA A 837 -46.67 2.97 21.41
N SER A 838 -46.40 3.09 20.11
CA SER A 838 -47.37 2.87 19.03
C SER A 838 -46.77 2.08 17.85
N ASN A 839 -46.11 0.96 18.15
CA ASN A 839 -45.33 0.15 17.20
C ASN A 839 -46.10 -0.12 15.90
N ASP A 840 -47.19 -0.89 15.96
CA ASP A 840 -47.86 -1.42 14.77
C ASP A 840 -48.40 -0.32 13.84
N GLN A 841 -48.77 0.85 14.39
CA GLN A 841 -49.31 1.96 13.60
C GLN A 841 -48.21 2.82 12.96
N THR A 842 -47.02 2.88 13.58
CA THR A 842 -45.94 3.80 13.18
C THR A 842 -44.75 3.10 12.55
N TYR A 843 -44.73 1.77 12.55
CA TYR A 843 -43.64 0.97 12.01
C TYR A 843 -43.40 1.26 10.54
N LYS A 844 -42.15 1.54 10.18
CA LYS A 844 -41.72 1.79 8.81
C LYS A 844 -40.44 1.03 8.56
N ILE A 845 -40.45 0.12 7.59
CA ILE A 845 -39.29 -0.70 7.22
C ILE A 845 -38.85 -0.46 5.78
N THR A 846 -37.53 -0.54 5.56
CA THR A 846 -36.88 -0.51 4.25
C THR A 846 -35.78 -1.56 4.18
N ILE A 847 -35.57 -2.15 3.00
CA ILE A 847 -34.51 -3.12 2.68
C ILE A 847 -33.69 -2.60 1.51
N ASN A 848 -32.37 -2.79 1.58
CA ASN A 848 -31.44 -2.52 0.49
C ASN A 848 -30.76 -3.81 0.04
N GLY A 849 -30.50 -3.92 -1.26
CA GLY A 849 -29.68 -4.97 -1.86
C GLY A 849 -28.48 -4.36 -2.55
N TYR A 850 -27.35 -5.08 -2.50
CA TYR A 850 -26.10 -4.68 -3.12
C TYR A 850 -25.57 -5.79 -4.01
N ASP A 851 -24.87 -5.44 -5.08
CA ASP A 851 -24.05 -6.39 -5.82
C ASP A 851 -22.73 -6.68 -5.09
N GLN A 852 -21.93 -7.57 -5.70
CA GLN A 852 -20.63 -7.99 -5.18
C GLN A 852 -19.56 -6.89 -5.21
N GLU A 853 -19.79 -5.78 -5.92
CA GLU A 853 -18.90 -4.62 -5.99
C GLU A 853 -19.31 -3.50 -5.02
N GLY A 854 -20.39 -3.66 -4.25
CA GLY A 854 -20.84 -2.63 -3.31
C GLY A 854 -21.92 -1.68 -3.83
N ARG A 855 -22.35 -1.84 -5.09
CA ARG A 855 -23.34 -0.93 -5.68
C ARG A 855 -24.75 -1.36 -5.32
N GLN A 856 -25.63 -0.40 -5.03
CA GLN A 856 -27.00 -0.69 -4.62
C GLN A 856 -27.84 -1.18 -5.81
N THR A 857 -28.24 -2.45 -5.80
CA THR A 857 -29.07 -3.07 -6.84
C THR A 857 -30.55 -3.04 -6.52
N PHE A 858 -30.92 -2.85 -5.26
CA PHE A 858 -32.31 -2.76 -4.81
C PHE A 858 -32.46 -1.76 -3.65
N ALA A 859 -33.54 -0.99 -3.67
CA ALA A 859 -34.00 -0.14 -2.59
C ALA A 859 -35.52 -0.28 -2.47
N SER A 860 -36.02 -0.88 -1.39
CA SER A 860 -37.46 -1.05 -1.22
C SER A 860 -38.18 0.29 -0.98
N TYR A 861 -39.45 0.39 -1.34
CA TYR A 861 -40.29 1.45 -0.80
C TYR A 861 -40.47 1.29 0.72
N PRO A 862 -40.56 2.40 1.49
CA PRO A 862 -40.89 2.29 2.90
C PRO A 862 -42.30 1.74 3.08
N ARG A 863 -42.44 0.66 3.84
CA ARG A 863 -43.73 0.00 4.10
C ARG A 863 -43.98 -0.17 5.59
N ASN A 864 -45.26 -0.30 5.95
CA ASN A 864 -45.68 -0.78 7.26
C ASN A 864 -46.31 -2.18 7.11
N PRO A 865 -45.54 -3.28 7.32
CA PRO A 865 -46.04 -4.65 7.22
C PRO A 865 -47.16 -4.99 8.22
N TYR A 866 -47.27 -4.26 9.34
CA TYR A 866 -48.38 -4.43 10.28
C TYR A 866 -49.69 -3.85 9.72
N ALA A 867 -49.60 -2.76 8.96
CA ALA A 867 -50.77 -2.13 8.35
C ALA A 867 -51.21 -2.84 7.05
N ASP A 868 -50.27 -3.31 6.23
CA ASP A 868 -50.56 -3.95 4.95
C ASP A 868 -50.67 -5.49 5.01
N GLY A 869 -50.27 -6.10 6.14
CA GLY A 869 -50.32 -7.55 6.36
C GLY A 869 -49.28 -8.36 5.57
N ASN A 870 -48.26 -7.71 4.99
CA ASN A 870 -47.31 -8.33 4.08
C ASN A 870 -45.84 -8.04 4.44
N TRP A 871 -45.18 -9.08 4.97
CA TRP A 871 -43.76 -9.06 5.35
C TRP A 871 -42.79 -9.30 4.19
N ALA A 872 -43.28 -9.52 2.96
CA ALA A 872 -42.43 -9.53 1.78
C ALA A 872 -42.16 -8.08 1.33
N ILE A 873 -41.02 -7.54 1.76
CA ILE A 873 -40.56 -6.19 1.42
C ILE A 873 -39.75 -6.26 0.11
N ASN A 874 -40.43 -6.60 -0.98
CA ASN A 874 -39.84 -6.92 -2.28
C ASN A 874 -40.25 -5.96 -3.40
N THR A 875 -40.90 -4.84 -3.06
CA THR A 875 -41.28 -3.80 -4.02
C THR A 875 -40.43 -2.56 -3.84
N GLY A 876 -39.91 -2.00 -4.93
CA GLY A 876 -39.08 -0.81 -4.86
C GLY A 876 -38.40 -0.42 -6.16
N ILE A 877 -37.18 0.08 -6.02
CA ILE A 877 -36.31 0.54 -7.09
C ILE A 877 -35.20 -0.47 -7.30
N TYR A 878 -35.02 -0.92 -8.54
CA TYR A 878 -33.93 -1.79 -8.98
C TYR A 878 -32.98 -1.00 -9.86
N THR A 879 -31.68 -1.13 -9.63
CA THR A 879 -30.66 -0.44 -10.42
C THR A 879 -29.72 -1.47 -11.04
N SER A 880 -29.45 -1.32 -12.34
CA SER A 880 -28.48 -2.14 -13.07
C SER A 880 -27.35 -1.27 -13.60
N TYR A 881 -26.15 -1.83 -13.59
CA TYR A 881 -24.91 -1.15 -13.95
C TYR A 881 -24.23 -1.82 -15.14
N ASP A 882 -23.47 -1.06 -15.92
CA ASP A 882 -22.48 -1.62 -16.85
C ASP A 882 -21.16 -1.95 -16.16
N ALA A 883 -20.21 -2.47 -16.93
CA ALA A 883 -18.89 -2.87 -16.42
C ALA A 883 -17.98 -1.71 -15.97
N LEU A 884 -18.37 -0.46 -16.25
CA LEU A 884 -17.71 0.74 -15.71
C LEU A 884 -18.42 1.25 -14.44
N GLY A 885 -19.42 0.53 -13.94
CA GLY A 885 -20.21 0.93 -12.77
C GLY A 885 -21.25 2.01 -13.06
N ARG A 886 -21.57 2.26 -14.33
CA ARG A 886 -22.52 3.32 -14.71
C ARG A 886 -23.94 2.77 -14.78
N VAL A 887 -24.93 3.55 -14.33
CA VAL A 887 -26.33 3.14 -14.34
C VAL A 887 -26.85 3.01 -15.78
N ILE A 888 -27.28 1.80 -16.17
CA ILE A 888 -27.90 1.54 -17.49
C ILE A 888 -29.41 1.36 -17.42
N LYS A 889 -29.95 1.03 -16.24
CA LYS A 889 -31.38 0.80 -16.05
C LYS A 889 -31.78 1.07 -14.61
N VAL A 890 -32.90 1.78 -14.44
CA VAL A 890 -33.60 1.94 -13.17
C VAL A 890 -35.04 1.46 -13.38
N GLU A 891 -35.45 0.43 -12.65
CA GLU A 891 -36.81 -0.10 -12.69
C GLU A 891 -37.51 0.18 -11.38
N GLN A 892 -38.78 0.56 -11.45
CA GLN A 892 -39.59 0.87 -10.28
C GLN A 892 -40.86 0.04 -10.32
N ASP A 893 -41.19 -0.66 -9.23
CA ASP A 893 -42.51 -1.28 -9.10
C ASP A 893 -43.57 -0.18 -9.02
N SER A 894 -44.73 -0.44 -9.63
CA SER A 894 -45.86 0.49 -9.74
C SER A 894 -47.18 -0.23 -9.52
N GLU A 895 -48.22 0.48 -9.07
CA GLU A 895 -49.58 -0.06 -8.99
C GLU A 895 -50.16 -0.53 -10.34
N LEU A 896 -49.53 -0.18 -11.46
CA LEU A 896 -49.94 -0.56 -12.82
C LEU A 896 -49.52 -1.99 -13.24
N GLY A 897 -48.89 -2.76 -12.34
CA GLY A 897 -48.56 -4.18 -12.53
C GLY A 897 -47.30 -4.47 -13.34
N ALA A 898 -46.89 -3.57 -14.25
CA ALA A 898 -45.59 -3.64 -14.93
C ALA A 898 -44.58 -2.69 -14.28
N ARG A 899 -43.29 -3.09 -14.24
CA ARG A 899 -42.21 -2.23 -13.75
C ARG A 899 -41.99 -1.06 -14.71
N LEU A 900 -41.95 0.15 -14.17
CA LEU A 900 -41.62 1.36 -14.90
C LEU A 900 -40.10 1.43 -15.07
N ALA A 901 -39.63 1.29 -16.31
CA ALA A 901 -38.20 1.27 -16.61
C ALA A 901 -37.74 2.61 -17.18
N THR A 902 -36.73 3.21 -16.54
CA THR A 902 -35.88 4.24 -17.13
C THR A 902 -34.60 3.58 -17.61
N THR A 903 -34.25 3.74 -18.88
CA THR A 903 -33.00 3.21 -19.46
C THR A 903 -32.03 4.35 -19.75
N THR A 904 -30.74 4.09 -19.56
CA THR A 904 -29.65 5.01 -19.86
C THR A 904 -28.71 4.34 -20.84
N THR A 905 -28.54 4.94 -22.01
CA THR A 905 -27.61 4.47 -23.04
C THR A 905 -26.45 5.45 -23.16
N TYR A 906 -25.22 4.94 -22.98
CA TYR A 906 -23.98 5.65 -23.25
C TYR A 906 -23.61 5.42 -24.72
N GLN A 907 -23.73 6.45 -25.56
CA GLN A 907 -23.61 6.35 -27.02
C GLN A 907 -22.18 6.58 -27.49
N LEU A 908 -21.85 6.02 -28.65
CA LEU A 908 -20.64 6.40 -29.38
C LEU A 908 -20.66 7.91 -29.67
N GLY A 909 -19.55 8.58 -29.36
CA GLY A 909 -19.43 10.05 -29.38
C GLY A 909 -19.65 10.72 -28.01
N GLY A 910 -19.88 9.95 -26.93
CA GLY A 910 -19.91 10.44 -25.55
C GLY A 910 -21.26 10.98 -25.08
N ASP A 911 -22.31 10.85 -25.88
CA ASP A 911 -23.65 11.33 -25.51
C ASP A 911 -24.36 10.33 -24.60
N ILE A 912 -25.17 10.84 -23.68
CA ILE A 912 -25.99 10.03 -22.78
C ILE A 912 -27.46 10.20 -23.17
N THR A 913 -28.14 9.10 -23.47
CA THR A 913 -29.57 9.09 -23.73
C THR A 913 -30.32 8.43 -22.58
N VAL A 914 -31.20 9.19 -21.94
CA VAL A 914 -32.10 8.69 -20.88
C VAL A 914 -33.50 8.56 -21.47
N THR A 915 -34.04 7.34 -21.48
CA THR A 915 -35.41 7.06 -21.93
C THR A 915 -36.27 6.77 -20.72
N ASN A 916 -37.28 7.61 -20.49
CA ASN A 916 -38.18 7.45 -19.34
C ASN A 916 -39.20 6.31 -19.57
N PRO A 917 -40.00 5.93 -18.55
CA PRO A 917 -40.96 4.82 -18.66
C PRO A 917 -42.07 5.02 -19.71
N ARG A 918 -42.26 6.25 -20.22
CA ARG A 918 -43.21 6.56 -21.30
C ARG A 918 -42.58 6.41 -22.71
N GLY A 919 -41.35 5.88 -22.79
CA GLY A 919 -40.60 5.75 -24.05
C GLY A 919 -40.11 7.08 -24.61
N LYS A 920 -40.01 8.13 -23.79
CA LYS A 920 -39.55 9.46 -24.22
C LYS A 920 -38.06 9.61 -23.88
N ALA A 921 -37.26 9.80 -24.92
CA ALA A 921 -35.80 9.88 -24.82
C ALA A 921 -35.33 11.33 -24.74
N THR A 922 -34.42 11.62 -23.81
CA THR A 922 -33.64 12.86 -23.74
C THR A 922 -32.18 12.50 -23.97
N ARG A 923 -31.55 13.08 -24.99
CA ARG A 923 -30.12 12.89 -25.28
C ARG A 923 -29.35 14.13 -24.85
N THR A 924 -28.30 13.96 -24.08
CA THR A 924 -27.46 15.05 -23.58
C THR A 924 -26.00 14.80 -23.97
N ARG A 925 -25.37 15.83 -24.53
CA ARG A 925 -23.93 15.89 -24.74
C ARG A 925 -23.30 16.77 -23.66
N TYR A 926 -22.14 16.35 -23.17
CA TYR A 926 -21.40 17.05 -22.12
C TYR A 926 -20.04 17.53 -22.64
N ALA A 927 -19.60 18.69 -22.15
CA ALA A 927 -18.21 19.09 -22.28
C ALA A 927 -17.34 18.28 -21.31
N ALA A 928 -16.17 17.89 -21.79
CA ALA A 928 -15.14 17.18 -21.04
C ALA A 928 -13.81 17.34 -21.78
N TRP A 929 -12.69 17.21 -21.06
CA TRP A 929 -11.34 17.35 -21.62
C TRP A 929 -10.56 16.05 -21.48
N ASP A 930 -9.80 15.90 -20.40
CA ASP A 930 -8.92 14.77 -20.10
C ASP A 930 -9.61 13.57 -19.46
N LYS A 931 -10.81 13.78 -18.93
CA LYS A 931 -11.66 12.72 -18.39
C LYS A 931 -13.12 13.04 -18.65
N PRO A 932 -13.99 12.02 -18.72
CA PRO A 932 -15.37 12.26 -19.08
C PRO A 932 -16.13 12.81 -17.87
N SER A 933 -17.05 13.74 -18.10
CA SER A 933 -17.86 14.40 -17.06
C SER A 933 -19.30 14.51 -17.53
N THR A 934 -20.22 14.54 -16.57
CA THR A 934 -21.65 14.81 -16.77
C THR A 934 -22.09 16.14 -16.16
N ASP A 935 -21.15 16.97 -15.71
CA ASP A 935 -21.46 18.20 -14.96
C ASP A 935 -21.78 19.38 -15.90
N TYR A 936 -21.32 19.30 -17.15
CA TYR A 936 -21.31 20.43 -18.09
C TYR A 936 -22.07 20.09 -19.36
N PRO A 937 -23.42 20.04 -19.34
CA PRO A 937 -24.19 19.84 -20.56
C PRO A 937 -23.92 20.99 -21.55
N ILE A 938 -23.79 20.64 -22.83
CA ILE A 938 -23.57 21.57 -23.95
C ILE A 938 -24.65 21.45 -25.02
N GLU A 939 -25.27 20.28 -25.14
CA GLU A 939 -26.43 20.07 -26.01
C GLU A 939 -27.44 19.16 -25.31
N VAL A 940 -28.73 19.49 -25.40
CA VAL A 940 -29.84 18.69 -24.90
C VAL A 940 -30.89 18.57 -25.99
N PHE A 941 -31.12 17.34 -26.45
CA PHE A 941 -32.19 16.98 -27.39
C PHE A 941 -33.37 16.47 -26.57
N HIS A 942 -34.48 17.21 -26.61
CA HIS A 942 -35.67 16.95 -25.83
C HIS A 942 -36.62 15.98 -26.55
N PRO A 943 -37.45 15.21 -25.82
CA PRO A 943 -38.33 14.21 -26.42
C PRO A 943 -39.43 14.79 -27.32
N GLU A 944 -39.78 16.07 -27.17
CA GLU A 944 -40.72 16.79 -28.03
C GLU A 944 -40.12 17.30 -29.35
N GLY A 945 -38.81 17.10 -29.58
CA GLY A 945 -38.08 17.59 -30.76
C GLY A 945 -37.39 18.94 -30.58
N ALA A 946 -37.57 19.58 -29.41
CA ALA A 946 -36.83 20.78 -29.06
C ALA A 946 -35.34 20.49 -28.82
N PHE A 947 -34.50 21.50 -29.03
CA PHE A 947 -33.06 21.44 -28.87
C PHE A 947 -32.57 22.59 -27.98
N THR A 948 -31.67 22.31 -27.04
CA THR A 948 -31.02 23.32 -26.21
C THR A 948 -29.51 23.24 -26.37
N GLN A 949 -28.88 24.35 -26.75
CA GLN A 949 -27.44 24.50 -26.81
C GLN A 949 -26.97 25.42 -25.68
N ILE A 950 -25.89 25.02 -25.00
CA ILE A 950 -25.25 25.78 -23.93
C ILE A 950 -23.80 26.03 -24.34
N VAL A 951 -23.50 27.26 -24.75
CA VAL A 951 -22.14 27.68 -25.09
C VAL A 951 -21.41 28.03 -23.80
N ARG A 952 -20.20 27.52 -23.63
CA ARG A 952 -19.38 27.70 -22.44
C ARG A 952 -18.03 28.32 -22.76
N ASP A 953 -17.47 29.06 -21.81
CA ASP A 953 -16.09 29.54 -21.88
C ASP A 953 -15.09 28.44 -21.47
N ALA A 954 -13.79 28.76 -21.48
CA ALA A 954 -12.72 27.84 -21.09
C ALA A 954 -12.74 27.42 -19.60
N LEU A 955 -13.49 28.13 -18.76
CA LEU A 955 -13.75 27.77 -17.36
C LEU A 955 -15.06 26.99 -17.19
N LEU A 956 -15.68 26.58 -18.30
CA LEU A 956 -16.97 25.91 -18.38
C LEU A 956 -18.16 26.70 -17.83
N ARG A 957 -18.01 28.02 -17.69
CA ARG A 957 -19.14 28.88 -17.33
C ARG A 957 -20.04 29.05 -18.54
N PRO A 958 -21.37 28.92 -18.39
CA PRO A 958 -22.29 29.16 -19.49
C PRO A 958 -22.26 30.64 -19.88
N VAL A 959 -21.91 30.94 -21.14
CA VAL A 959 -21.91 32.30 -21.70
C VAL A 959 -23.15 32.56 -22.55
N GLN A 960 -23.80 31.50 -23.05
CA GLN A 960 -25.05 31.59 -23.79
C GLN A 960 -25.86 30.31 -23.64
N THR A 961 -27.18 30.42 -23.58
CA THR A 961 -28.10 29.29 -23.71
C THR A 961 -29.13 29.61 -24.78
N ARG A 962 -29.29 28.71 -25.76
CA ARG A 962 -30.23 28.84 -26.86
C ARG A 962 -31.15 27.63 -26.87
N ARG A 963 -32.47 27.84 -26.90
CA ARG A 963 -33.47 26.79 -27.13
C ARG A 963 -34.18 27.02 -28.47
N THR A 964 -34.33 25.98 -29.27
CA THR A 964 -35.13 25.99 -30.52
C THR A 964 -36.20 24.92 -30.45
N GLU A 965 -37.37 25.18 -31.06
CA GLU A 965 -38.52 24.24 -31.03
C GLU A 965 -38.36 23.05 -31.99
N VAL A 966 -37.43 23.16 -32.95
CA VAL A 966 -37.03 22.08 -33.85
C VAL A 966 -35.51 22.01 -33.85
N ALA A 967 -34.96 20.79 -33.75
CA ALA A 967 -33.52 20.56 -33.87
C ALA A 967 -33.03 20.93 -35.29
N PRO A 968 -31.90 21.65 -35.42
CA PRO A 968 -31.30 21.98 -36.71
C PRO A 968 -30.73 20.78 -37.45
#